data_AF-A0A7X7DK61-F1
#
_entry.id   AF-A0A7X7DK61-F1
#
_cell.length_a   1.000
_cell.length_b   1.000
_cell.length_c   1.000
_cell.angle_alpha   90.00
_cell.angle_beta   90.00
_cell.angle_gamma   90.00
#
_symmetry.space_group_name_H-M   'P 1'
#
loop_
_entity.id
_entity.type
_entity.pdbx_description
1 polymer ?
#
loop_
_entity_poly.entity_id
_entity_poly.type
_entity_poly.pdbx_seq_one_letter_code
_entity_poly.pdbx_strand_id
1 'polypeptide(L)'
;MTESEIQKWFVDQIQNQTLSETISDKSKIQTVLSSWSSLNQIPSFSVDYLMRKKCFKAADEVLNSFDCLELISDNTSISKKSGEILRPDLVCFNPEKNIIVVFELKVNALTARESMTELMAYEHEIQNHLPFLAFSDVYFVIASPEWSTLLNHSLASLNTWSDRRVLGLNIDSSSDDIILTPHIPDSWTYLRADGLPSQSFSTMNLCLYPRDNKSNSDESPIEFDTTREIICRKGEQLHTIGFLLGWENTYPNTRSKWIITIGVIQPLSFFKHAQIYGDDDRDNDLKSFLNNKCDDYILNSTQALMEIVKEAKNYLSNKWDTFSEDFADWETQREHLSQVSIPLFGDFFGELYNYALERVIQTKVMTAWTNPHFVIGLIDELTHNKPLEDGFFRCTDLFKIGSMLSKCSTCKGNIEDNKGYLGQKIWIGKYEWEKAQFLHTVQEIIELTHGVPNLVPLSLSDKPHFEEILEIFSSWFRRCFLDEFGDEIHKAIFLLGTQIGVFLDSFTDGVIDYESLTDEWHNGSIANTVANVIKLAFDPDKYNSSYAEEIQFLRKVLKENNIEPNIPIALSIKHNGQTTVNSPIIKEIEKHLLPLIDLIVMPVPLRTLKGTLEVVDWDYLKDGAIKLFESGDKFPTLVFKANGILGIQPGEELLRLKILQPVTNPNESIYFMDEFGDRKMAILSKWNEIMEIIKNYDTQPIQDSEDK
;
A
#
# COMPACT_ATOMS: atom_id res chain seq x y z
N MET A 1 34.46 -28.28 12.61
CA MET A 1 34.01 -29.64 12.25
C MET A 1 34.05 -29.83 10.74
N THR A 2 34.13 -31.07 10.26
CA THR A 2 34.01 -31.46 8.85
C THR A 2 32.55 -31.61 8.42
N GLU A 3 32.25 -31.59 7.13
CA GLU A 3 30.91 -31.82 6.58
C GLU A 3 30.27 -33.11 7.10
N SER A 4 31.05 -34.21 7.09
CA SER A 4 30.59 -35.52 7.52
C SER A 4 30.28 -35.57 9.01
N GLU A 5 31.00 -34.81 9.85
CA GLU A 5 30.71 -34.70 11.28
C GLU A 5 29.41 -33.93 11.52
N ILE A 6 29.19 -32.83 10.80
CA ILE A 6 27.97 -32.03 10.86
C ILE A 6 26.78 -32.86 10.37
N GLN A 7 26.93 -33.56 9.24
CA GLN A 7 25.87 -34.42 8.69
C GLN A 7 25.49 -35.52 9.68
N LYS A 8 26.48 -36.20 10.28
CA LYS A 8 26.22 -37.22 11.31
C LYS A 8 25.49 -36.63 12.51
N TRP A 9 25.87 -35.43 12.94
CA TRP A 9 25.17 -34.73 14.00
C TRP A 9 23.70 -34.47 13.64
N PHE A 10 23.40 -33.99 12.43
CA PHE A 10 22.01 -33.83 11.98
C PHE A 10 21.23 -35.15 11.98
N VAL A 11 21.83 -36.24 11.48
CA VAL A 11 21.23 -37.59 11.51
C VAL A 11 20.87 -37.98 12.95
N ASP A 12 21.80 -37.80 13.89
CA ASP A 12 21.58 -38.12 15.30
C ASP A 12 20.44 -37.26 15.90
N GLN A 13 20.38 -35.96 15.59
CA GLN A 13 19.29 -35.09 16.07
C GLN A 13 17.92 -35.47 15.49
N ILE A 14 17.86 -35.83 14.20
CA ILE A 14 16.62 -36.24 13.51
C ILE A 14 16.11 -37.57 14.07
N GLN A 15 16.99 -38.58 14.19
CA GLN A 15 16.61 -39.89 14.71
C GLN A 15 16.13 -39.84 16.17
N ASN A 16 16.69 -38.92 16.96
CA ASN A 16 16.29 -38.71 18.35
C ASN A 16 15.14 -37.70 18.50
N GLN A 17 14.61 -37.13 17.41
CA GLN A 17 13.54 -36.11 17.42
C GLN A 17 13.89 -34.86 18.24
N THR A 18 15.16 -34.44 18.22
CA THR A 18 15.70 -33.32 19.03
C THR A 18 16.18 -32.15 18.18
N LEU A 19 16.16 -32.25 16.84
CA LEU A 19 16.58 -31.16 15.93
C LEU A 19 15.81 -29.86 16.18
N SER A 20 14.53 -29.97 16.55
CA SER A 20 13.71 -28.80 16.87
C SER A 20 14.25 -28.04 18.09
N GLU A 21 14.86 -28.72 19.06
CA GLU A 21 15.33 -28.14 20.33
C GLU A 21 16.68 -27.43 20.20
N THR A 22 17.47 -27.76 19.17
CA THR A 22 18.82 -27.20 18.96
C THR A 22 18.84 -25.87 18.21
N ILE A 23 17.68 -25.45 17.68
CA ILE A 23 17.56 -24.20 16.94
C ILE A 23 17.15 -23.09 17.90
N SER A 24 18.04 -22.14 18.09
CA SER A 24 17.79 -20.90 18.84
C SER A 24 16.91 -19.91 18.05
N ASP A 25 16.33 -18.95 18.76
CA ASP A 25 15.58 -17.81 18.19
C ASP A 25 14.35 -18.14 17.34
N LYS A 26 13.79 -19.36 17.42
CA LYS A 26 12.53 -19.71 16.74
C LYS A 26 11.37 -18.76 17.08
N SER A 27 11.26 -18.37 18.35
CA SER A 27 10.20 -17.49 18.84
C SER A 27 10.23 -16.12 18.16
N LYS A 28 11.40 -15.65 17.71
CA LYS A 28 11.55 -14.39 16.98
C LYS A 28 10.81 -14.40 15.65
N ILE A 29 10.82 -15.52 14.93
CA ILE A 29 10.11 -15.68 13.66
C ILE A 29 8.60 -15.58 13.89
N GLN A 30 8.07 -16.31 14.86
CA GLN A 30 6.65 -16.28 15.21
C GLN A 30 6.21 -14.90 15.70
N THR A 31 7.09 -14.22 16.43
CA THR A 31 6.88 -12.85 16.92
C THR A 31 6.76 -11.87 15.74
N VAL A 32 7.68 -11.90 14.77
CA VAL A 32 7.58 -11.04 13.57
C VAL A 32 6.35 -11.37 12.72
N LEU A 33 6.02 -12.66 12.55
CA LEU A 33 4.82 -13.04 11.80
C LEU A 33 3.53 -12.59 12.49
N SER A 34 3.49 -12.66 13.83
CA SER A 34 2.33 -12.21 14.59
C SER A 34 2.16 -10.69 14.52
N SER A 35 3.26 -9.92 14.43
CA SER A 35 3.19 -8.47 14.28
C SER A 35 2.47 -8.06 12.99
N TRP A 36 2.75 -8.71 11.87
CA TRP A 36 2.05 -8.46 10.59
C TRP A 36 0.59 -8.93 10.57
N SER A 37 0.21 -9.81 11.49
CA SER A 37 -1.18 -10.26 11.63
C SER A 37 -2.01 -9.36 12.56
N SER A 38 -1.36 -8.47 13.31
CA SER A 38 -2.04 -7.54 14.22
C SER A 38 -2.87 -6.52 13.43
N LEU A 39 -4.07 -6.23 13.93
CA LEU A 39 -5.09 -5.39 13.27
C LEU A 39 -4.62 -3.96 12.94
N ASN A 40 -3.51 -3.51 13.52
CA ASN A 40 -3.06 -2.12 13.47
C ASN A 40 -1.74 -1.92 12.72
N GLN A 41 -1.16 -2.97 12.11
CA GLN A 41 0.17 -2.91 11.52
C GLN A 41 0.33 -3.75 10.23
N ILE A 42 -0.65 -3.79 9.32
CA ILE A 42 -0.32 -4.25 7.96
C ILE A 42 0.65 -3.23 7.36
N PRO A 43 1.92 -3.61 7.10
CA PRO A 43 2.87 -2.69 6.50
C PRO A 43 2.39 -2.30 5.10
N SER A 44 2.80 -1.13 4.62
CA SER A 44 2.65 -0.76 3.22
C SER A 44 3.10 -1.92 2.33
N PHE A 45 2.33 -2.28 1.31
CA PHE A 45 2.72 -3.29 0.34
C PHE A 45 3.92 -2.80 -0.48
N SER A 46 5.11 -3.08 0.02
CA SER A 46 6.39 -2.78 -0.64
C SER A 46 7.08 -4.08 -1.04
N VAL A 47 8.05 -3.98 -1.96
CA VAL A 47 8.89 -5.13 -2.35
C VAL A 47 9.63 -5.68 -1.12
N ASP A 48 10.12 -4.80 -0.25
CA ASP A 48 10.85 -5.16 0.96
C ASP A 48 9.97 -5.93 1.94
N TYR A 49 8.75 -5.45 2.16
CA TYR A 49 7.74 -6.15 2.96
C TYR A 49 7.45 -7.54 2.38
N LEU A 50 7.20 -7.63 1.07
CA LEU A 50 6.89 -8.89 0.40
C LEU A 50 8.01 -9.92 0.56
N MET A 51 9.25 -9.51 0.26
CA MET A 51 10.42 -10.37 0.37
C MET A 51 10.61 -10.89 1.80
N ARG A 52 10.58 -9.96 2.76
CA ARG A 52 10.77 -10.30 4.17
C ARG A 52 9.65 -11.23 4.63
N LYS A 53 8.40 -10.92 4.33
CA LYS A 53 7.25 -11.75 4.68
C LYS A 53 7.33 -13.16 4.12
N LYS A 54 7.72 -13.30 2.85
CA LYS A 54 7.89 -14.61 2.22
C LYS A 54 9.01 -15.43 2.85
N CYS A 55 10.14 -14.80 3.18
CA CYS A 55 11.24 -15.50 3.85
C CYS A 55 10.88 -15.94 5.28
N PHE A 56 10.22 -15.08 6.06
CA PHE A 56 9.76 -15.43 7.41
C PHE A 56 8.69 -16.52 7.39
N LYS A 57 7.70 -16.45 6.48
CA LYS A 57 6.69 -17.52 6.32
C LYS A 57 7.33 -18.84 5.93
N ALA A 58 8.26 -18.83 4.97
CA ALA A 58 8.99 -20.03 4.58
C ALA A 58 9.79 -20.62 5.74
N ALA A 59 10.49 -19.78 6.51
CA ALA A 59 11.24 -20.22 7.67
C ALA A 59 10.33 -20.84 8.75
N ASP A 60 9.20 -20.22 9.07
CA ASP A 60 8.23 -20.75 10.04
C ASP A 60 7.64 -22.10 9.59
N GLU A 61 7.20 -22.20 8.34
CA GLU A 61 6.62 -23.43 7.80
C GLU A 61 7.60 -24.61 7.89
N VAL A 62 8.86 -24.39 7.50
CA VAL A 62 9.92 -25.39 7.57
C VAL A 62 10.32 -25.72 9.00
N LEU A 63 10.48 -24.73 9.89
CA LEU A 63 10.81 -24.98 11.29
C LEU A 63 9.72 -25.80 11.99
N ASN A 64 8.45 -25.51 11.69
CA ASN A 64 7.32 -26.25 12.22
C ASN A 64 7.22 -27.67 11.65
N SER A 65 8.01 -28.05 10.64
CA SER A 65 8.05 -29.42 10.12
C SER A 65 9.17 -30.28 10.71
N PHE A 66 10.01 -29.72 11.58
CA PHE A 66 11.09 -30.48 12.20
C PHE A 66 10.61 -31.41 13.33
N ASP A 67 9.39 -31.18 13.80
CA ASP A 67 8.72 -32.08 14.74
C ASP A 67 8.29 -33.33 13.95
N CYS A 68 8.74 -34.52 14.37
CA CYS A 68 8.44 -35.82 13.75
C CYS A 68 9.08 -36.06 12.37
N LEU A 69 10.38 -35.78 12.19
CA LEU A 69 11.09 -36.16 10.94
C LEU A 69 11.53 -37.62 10.93
N GLU A 70 11.23 -38.32 9.84
CA GLU A 70 11.73 -39.66 9.54
C GLU A 70 12.82 -39.59 8.47
N LEU A 71 14.03 -40.07 8.77
CA LEU A 71 15.13 -40.10 7.80
C LEU A 71 14.86 -41.12 6.70
N ILE A 72 14.82 -40.68 5.43
CA ILE A 72 14.71 -41.53 4.24
C ILE A 72 16.09 -41.93 3.73
N SER A 73 16.99 -40.95 3.60
CA SER A 73 18.32 -41.16 3.01
C SER A 73 19.34 -40.16 3.56
N ASP A 74 20.59 -40.62 3.75
CA ASP A 74 21.74 -39.83 4.17
C ASP A 74 22.91 -39.98 3.17
N ASN A 75 23.21 -38.96 2.36
CA ASN A 75 24.28 -38.97 1.35
C ASN A 75 24.25 -40.23 0.44
N THR A 76 23.05 -40.70 0.11
CA THR A 76 22.81 -41.77 -0.85
C THR A 76 22.06 -41.23 -2.07
N SER A 77 22.24 -41.88 -3.22
CA SER A 77 21.61 -41.39 -4.45
C SER A 77 20.11 -41.59 -4.37
N ILE A 78 19.34 -40.52 -4.57
CA ILE A 78 17.88 -40.58 -4.67
C ILE A 78 17.40 -40.85 -6.09
N SER A 79 18.30 -41.04 -7.06
CA SER A 79 17.88 -41.26 -8.44
C SER A 79 17.14 -42.59 -8.62
N LYS A 80 16.00 -42.52 -9.31
CA LYS A 80 15.19 -43.64 -9.78
C LYS A 80 15.89 -44.46 -10.85
N LYS A 81 16.84 -43.86 -11.58
CA LYS A 81 17.51 -44.47 -12.72
C LYS A 81 18.94 -44.87 -12.38
N SER A 82 19.27 -46.10 -12.74
CA SER A 82 20.63 -46.62 -12.59
C SER A 82 21.62 -45.84 -13.44
N GLY A 83 22.76 -45.46 -12.85
CA GLY A 83 23.84 -44.69 -13.48
C GLY A 83 23.77 -43.19 -13.27
N GLU A 84 22.68 -42.67 -12.69
CA GLU A 84 22.54 -41.26 -12.31
C GLU A 84 22.84 -41.09 -10.81
N ILE A 85 23.55 -40.02 -10.45
CA ILE A 85 24.00 -39.75 -9.08
C ILE A 85 23.47 -38.38 -8.66
N LEU A 86 22.45 -38.41 -7.80
CA LEU A 86 21.84 -37.23 -7.17
C LEU A 86 21.82 -37.49 -5.67
N ARG A 87 22.75 -36.88 -4.93
CA ARG A 87 22.98 -37.17 -3.51
C ARG A 87 22.76 -35.92 -2.66
N PRO A 88 21.51 -35.66 -2.23
CA PRO A 88 21.28 -34.73 -1.14
C PRO A 88 21.97 -35.21 0.12
N ASP A 89 22.34 -34.30 1.01
CA ASP A 89 22.95 -34.67 2.28
C ASP A 89 21.98 -35.45 3.15
N LEU A 90 20.73 -34.98 3.25
CA LEU A 90 19.66 -35.69 3.94
C LEU A 90 18.34 -35.50 3.20
N VAL A 91 17.54 -36.56 3.17
CA VAL A 91 16.12 -36.49 2.81
C VAL A 91 15.31 -37.08 3.94
N CYS A 92 14.33 -36.34 4.41
CA CYS A 92 13.43 -36.72 5.48
C CYS A 92 11.98 -36.64 5.03
N PHE A 93 11.12 -37.40 5.69
CA PHE A 93 9.68 -37.32 5.53
C PHE A 93 9.06 -36.87 6.86
N ASN A 94 8.15 -35.91 6.81
CA ASN A 94 7.30 -35.61 7.96
C ASN A 94 5.93 -36.29 7.74
N PRO A 95 5.57 -37.32 8.51
CA PRO A 95 4.33 -38.07 8.33
C PRO A 95 3.08 -37.31 8.82
N GLU A 96 3.24 -36.34 9.72
CA GLU A 96 2.10 -35.55 10.21
C GLU A 96 1.64 -34.54 9.16
N LYS A 97 2.61 -33.93 8.47
CA LYS A 97 2.36 -32.94 7.41
C LYS A 97 2.32 -33.53 6.01
N ASN A 98 2.78 -34.77 5.83
CA ASN A 98 2.97 -35.44 4.53
C ASN A 98 3.86 -34.66 3.55
N ILE A 99 4.99 -34.17 4.05
CA ILE A 99 5.95 -33.39 3.26
C ILE A 99 7.33 -34.02 3.26
N ILE A 100 8.11 -33.72 2.22
CA ILE A 100 9.52 -34.12 2.12
C ILE A 100 10.40 -32.94 2.49
N VAL A 101 11.39 -33.16 3.36
CA VAL A 101 12.37 -32.16 3.77
C VAL A 101 13.75 -32.57 3.29
N VAL A 102 14.37 -31.74 2.46
CA VAL A 102 15.70 -31.97 1.89
C VAL A 102 16.70 -31.04 2.56
N PHE A 103 17.77 -31.59 3.10
CA PHE A 103 18.86 -30.81 3.71
C PHE A 103 20.06 -30.78 2.76
N GLU A 104 20.65 -29.60 2.69
CA GLU A 104 21.87 -29.29 1.97
C GLU A 104 22.82 -28.55 2.91
N LEU A 105 23.96 -29.14 3.20
CA LEU A 105 24.94 -28.68 4.17
C LEU A 105 26.12 -28.05 3.43
N LYS A 106 26.57 -26.88 3.89
CA LYS A 106 27.73 -26.19 3.33
C LYS A 106 28.76 -25.96 4.42
N VAL A 107 30.03 -26.20 4.07
CA VAL A 107 31.17 -26.05 5.00
C VAL A 107 31.96 -24.77 4.72
N ASN A 108 31.78 -24.16 3.55
CA ASN A 108 32.42 -22.90 3.16
C ASN A 108 31.60 -22.14 2.09
N ALA A 109 31.87 -20.84 1.94
CA ALA A 109 31.17 -19.98 0.99
C ALA A 109 31.42 -20.30 -0.51
N LEU A 110 32.45 -21.08 -0.86
CA LEU A 110 32.86 -21.31 -2.26
C LEU A 110 31.93 -22.27 -3.02
N THR A 111 31.24 -23.17 -2.32
CA THR A 111 30.33 -24.18 -2.92
C THR A 111 28.88 -23.69 -3.07
N ALA A 112 28.59 -22.44 -2.70
CA ALA A 112 27.25 -21.85 -2.77
C ALA A 112 26.66 -21.72 -4.19
N ARG A 113 27.50 -21.77 -5.24
CA ARG A 113 27.07 -21.67 -6.64
C ARG A 113 26.29 -22.89 -7.13
N GLU A 114 26.56 -24.06 -6.56
CA GLU A 114 25.98 -25.33 -7.01
C GLU A 114 24.67 -25.64 -6.29
N SER A 115 24.49 -25.11 -5.07
CA SER A 115 23.37 -25.42 -4.17
C SER A 115 22.00 -25.20 -4.79
N MET A 116 21.80 -24.09 -5.51
CA MET A 116 20.52 -23.81 -6.19
C MET A 116 20.19 -24.87 -7.25
N THR A 117 21.19 -25.25 -8.04
CA THR A 117 20.99 -26.21 -9.14
C THR A 117 20.76 -27.61 -8.57
N GLU A 118 21.45 -27.94 -7.47
CA GLU A 118 21.28 -29.19 -6.71
C GLU A 118 19.86 -29.30 -6.16
N LEU A 119 19.36 -28.29 -5.45
CA LEU A 119 17.99 -28.32 -4.89
C LEU A 119 16.92 -28.53 -5.96
N MET A 120 17.02 -27.84 -7.10
CA MET A 120 16.07 -28.02 -8.21
C MET A 120 16.18 -29.41 -8.84
N ALA A 121 17.39 -29.98 -8.94
CA ALA A 121 17.58 -31.33 -9.44
C ALA A 121 17.01 -32.38 -8.48
N TYR A 122 17.15 -32.17 -7.17
CA TYR A 122 16.56 -33.03 -6.15
C TYR A 122 15.02 -32.95 -6.14
N GLU A 123 14.45 -31.74 -6.26
CA GLU A 123 13.01 -31.53 -6.40
C GLU A 123 12.44 -32.33 -7.57
N HIS A 124 13.09 -32.22 -8.74
CA HIS A 124 12.68 -32.94 -9.94
C HIS A 124 12.74 -34.46 -9.76
N GLU A 125 13.79 -34.96 -9.10
CA GLU A 125 13.93 -36.39 -8.87
C GLU A 125 12.91 -36.93 -7.88
N ILE A 126 12.59 -36.16 -6.83
CA ILE A 126 11.49 -36.46 -5.91
C ILE A 126 10.17 -36.54 -6.68
N GLN A 127 9.90 -35.61 -7.60
CA GLN A 127 8.70 -35.65 -8.45
C GLN A 127 8.70 -36.82 -9.44
N ASN A 128 9.86 -37.31 -9.88
CA ASN A 128 9.96 -38.54 -10.67
C ASN A 128 9.54 -39.78 -9.87
N HIS A 129 9.75 -39.78 -8.54
CA HIS A 129 9.22 -40.80 -7.64
C HIS A 129 7.75 -40.58 -7.31
N LEU A 130 7.33 -39.32 -7.15
CA LEU A 130 5.99 -38.90 -6.76
C LEU A 130 5.38 -37.93 -7.81
N PRO A 131 4.85 -38.46 -8.94
CA PRO A 131 4.23 -37.62 -9.95
C PRO A 131 3.09 -36.78 -9.37
N PHE A 132 3.02 -35.51 -9.79
CA PHE A 132 2.06 -34.51 -9.30
C PHE A 132 2.25 -34.04 -7.85
N LEU A 133 3.37 -34.36 -7.20
CA LEU A 133 3.73 -33.75 -5.92
C LEU A 133 3.79 -32.22 -6.08
N ALA A 134 3.05 -31.52 -5.23
CA ALA A 134 3.04 -30.07 -5.25
C ALA A 134 4.39 -29.53 -4.76
N PHE A 135 4.81 -28.39 -5.33
CA PHE A 135 6.04 -27.72 -4.86
C PHE A 135 5.92 -27.26 -3.39
N SER A 136 4.70 -27.05 -2.90
CA SER A 136 4.40 -26.76 -1.50
C SER A 136 4.67 -27.94 -0.55
N ASP A 137 4.88 -29.14 -1.07
CA ASP A 137 5.06 -30.36 -0.27
C ASP A 137 6.54 -30.79 -0.21
N VAL A 138 7.44 -29.98 -0.77
CA VAL A 138 8.89 -30.16 -0.73
C VAL A 138 9.53 -28.96 -0.07
N TYR A 139 10.13 -29.19 1.09
CA TYR A 139 10.81 -28.18 1.90
C TYR A 139 12.31 -28.38 1.80
N PHE A 140 13.04 -27.26 1.83
CA PHE A 140 14.48 -27.25 1.74
C PHE A 140 15.09 -26.59 2.98
N VAL A 141 16.23 -27.13 3.41
CA VAL A 141 17.05 -26.58 4.49
C VAL A 141 18.46 -26.42 3.97
N ILE A 142 18.97 -25.19 3.98
CA ILE A 142 20.37 -24.91 3.67
C ILE A 142 21.04 -24.52 4.99
N ALA A 143 21.99 -25.33 5.45
CA ALA A 143 22.74 -25.03 6.66
C ALA A 143 24.19 -24.67 6.29
N SER A 144 24.64 -23.47 6.68
CA SER A 144 25.95 -22.94 6.31
C SER A 144 26.57 -22.12 7.44
N PRO A 145 27.90 -22.15 7.66
CA PRO A 145 28.57 -21.21 8.56
C PRO A 145 28.68 -19.80 7.96
N GLU A 146 28.58 -19.66 6.64
CA GLU A 146 28.74 -18.38 5.93
C GLU A 146 27.73 -18.22 4.79
N TRP A 147 27.21 -17.01 4.60
CA TRP A 147 26.25 -16.69 3.55
C TRP A 147 26.84 -15.74 2.52
N SER A 148 27.29 -16.29 1.40
CA SER A 148 27.73 -15.48 0.27
C SER A 148 26.56 -14.69 -0.34
N THR A 149 26.86 -13.58 -1.01
CA THR A 149 25.85 -12.77 -1.73
C THR A 149 24.96 -13.62 -2.63
N LEU A 150 25.56 -14.59 -3.35
CA LEU A 150 24.81 -15.45 -4.25
C LEU A 150 23.85 -16.38 -3.50
N LEU A 151 24.28 -16.96 -2.37
CA LEU A 151 23.43 -17.84 -1.56
C LEU A 151 22.27 -17.06 -0.93
N ASN A 152 22.54 -15.85 -0.44
CA ASN A 152 21.52 -14.95 0.08
C ASN A 152 20.48 -14.58 -0.99
N HIS A 153 20.94 -14.16 -2.16
CA HIS A 153 20.04 -13.79 -3.25
C HIS A 153 19.23 -15.00 -3.75
N SER A 154 19.85 -16.19 -3.74
CA SER A 154 19.21 -17.45 -4.10
C SER A 154 18.08 -17.81 -3.13
N LEU A 155 18.36 -17.78 -1.82
CA LEU A 155 17.38 -18.03 -0.77
C LEU A 155 16.19 -17.07 -0.87
N ALA A 156 16.48 -15.76 -0.97
CA ALA A 156 15.46 -14.72 -1.09
C ALA A 156 14.62 -14.90 -2.37
N SER A 157 15.25 -15.24 -3.49
CA SER A 157 14.56 -15.45 -4.77
C SER A 157 13.64 -16.67 -4.74
N LEU A 158 14.08 -17.78 -4.16
CA LEU A 158 13.27 -18.99 -4.07
C LEU A 158 12.02 -18.78 -3.21
N ASN A 159 12.20 -18.18 -2.03
CA ASN A 159 11.10 -17.93 -1.12
C ASN A 159 10.13 -16.87 -1.68
N THR A 160 10.64 -15.79 -2.27
CA THR A 160 9.79 -14.66 -2.70
C THR A 160 9.14 -14.90 -4.06
N TRP A 161 9.92 -15.29 -5.06
CA TRP A 161 9.50 -15.27 -6.47
C TRP A 161 9.14 -16.65 -7.02
N SER A 162 9.63 -17.73 -6.40
CA SER A 162 9.31 -19.11 -6.80
C SER A 162 8.37 -19.82 -5.82
N ASP A 163 7.93 -19.11 -4.78
CA ASP A 163 7.06 -19.59 -3.69
C ASP A 163 7.53 -20.94 -3.11
N ARG A 164 8.85 -21.16 -3.05
CA ARG A 164 9.46 -22.34 -2.43
C ARG A 164 9.58 -22.13 -0.92
N ARG A 165 9.74 -23.23 -0.18
CA ARG A 165 9.92 -23.23 1.26
C ARG A 165 11.34 -23.61 1.60
N VAL A 166 12.20 -22.59 1.69
CA VAL A 166 13.62 -22.77 1.96
C VAL A 166 13.97 -22.06 3.27
N LEU A 167 14.48 -22.83 4.24
CA LEU A 167 15.03 -22.32 5.49
C LEU A 167 16.55 -22.22 5.39
N GLY A 168 17.09 -21.04 5.66
CA GLY A 168 18.51 -20.88 5.95
C GLY A 168 18.80 -21.12 7.43
N LEU A 169 19.87 -21.85 7.73
CA LEU A 169 20.40 -22.04 9.08
C LEU A 169 21.87 -21.63 9.13
N ASN A 170 22.22 -20.73 10.05
CA ASN A 170 23.62 -20.54 10.42
C ASN A 170 24.07 -21.68 11.31
N ILE A 171 25.27 -22.19 11.04
CA ILE A 171 25.93 -23.21 11.86
C ILE A 171 27.05 -22.53 12.65
N ASP A 172 26.89 -22.42 13.97
CA ASP A 172 28.00 -22.11 14.86
C ASP A 172 28.56 -23.42 15.45
N SER A 173 29.83 -23.70 15.13
CA SER A 173 30.58 -24.87 15.62
C SER A 173 31.84 -24.46 16.39
N SER A 174 31.85 -23.25 16.93
CA SER A 174 32.96 -22.72 17.73
C SER A 174 33.00 -23.27 19.17
N SER A 175 31.87 -23.75 19.68
CA SER A 175 31.72 -24.51 20.94
C SER A 175 31.74 -26.03 20.73
N ASP A 176 31.83 -26.80 21.82
CA ASP A 176 31.69 -28.27 21.79
C ASP A 176 30.28 -28.71 21.32
N ASP A 177 29.28 -27.83 21.44
CA ASP A 177 27.92 -28.03 20.92
C ASP A 177 27.69 -27.20 19.64
N ILE A 178 26.96 -27.79 18.67
CA ILE A 178 26.51 -27.09 17.46
C ILE A 178 25.25 -26.29 17.79
N ILE A 179 25.27 -24.99 17.52
CA ILE A 179 24.11 -24.10 17.67
C ILE A 179 23.62 -23.72 16.28
N LEU A 180 22.31 -23.84 16.07
CA LEU A 180 21.64 -23.43 14.83
C LEU A 180 20.81 -22.18 15.08
N THR A 181 20.98 -21.15 14.24
CA THR A 181 20.08 -19.98 14.22
C THR A 181 19.48 -19.81 12.83
N PRO A 182 18.17 -19.51 12.71
CA PRO A 182 17.58 -19.16 11.43
C PRO A 182 18.30 -17.99 10.78
N HIS A 183 18.58 -18.13 9.48
CA HIS A 183 19.12 -17.08 8.64
C HIS A 183 18.02 -16.57 7.72
N ILE A 184 17.67 -15.29 7.87
CA ILE A 184 16.72 -14.60 7.01
C ILE A 184 17.51 -13.61 6.15
N PRO A 185 17.42 -13.70 4.81
CA PRO A 185 18.15 -12.79 3.94
C PRO A 185 17.57 -11.38 4.04
N ASP A 186 18.45 -10.38 4.02
CA ASP A 186 18.06 -8.97 4.01
C ASP A 186 17.37 -8.60 2.69
N SER A 187 16.57 -7.53 2.71
CA SER A 187 15.96 -6.99 1.50
C SER A 187 17.02 -6.55 0.47
N TRP A 188 16.79 -6.86 -0.81
CA TRP A 188 17.77 -6.72 -1.89
C TRP A 188 18.28 -5.29 -2.07
N THR A 189 17.39 -4.30 -2.03
CA THR A 189 17.71 -2.88 -2.24
C THR A 189 16.63 -2.10 -1.53
N TYR A 190 17.01 -1.24 -0.59
CA TYR A 190 16.05 -0.33 0.03
C TYR A 190 15.57 0.64 -1.04
N LEU A 191 14.40 0.37 -1.64
CA LEU A 191 13.86 1.16 -2.75
C LEU A 191 13.39 2.56 -2.31
N ARG A 192 13.50 2.89 -1.01
CA ARG A 192 13.01 4.12 -0.37
C ARG A 192 11.51 4.39 -0.65
N ALA A 193 10.76 3.36 -0.98
CA ALA A 193 9.33 3.45 -1.28
C ALA A 193 8.51 2.93 -0.08
N ASP A 194 7.71 3.81 0.53
CA ASP A 194 6.74 3.50 1.61
C ASP A 194 5.44 2.86 1.03
N GLY A 195 5.57 2.06 -0.03
CA GLY A 195 4.48 1.60 -0.90
C GLY A 195 4.93 1.31 -2.34
N LEU A 196 4.00 1.30 -3.29
CA LEU A 196 4.31 1.18 -4.72
C LEU A 196 4.36 2.59 -5.36
N PRO A 197 5.31 2.87 -6.27
CA PRO A 197 5.30 4.13 -7.03
C PRO A 197 3.95 4.37 -7.72
N SER A 198 3.55 5.64 -7.92
CA SER A 198 2.21 5.96 -8.49
C SER A 198 1.96 5.30 -9.86
N GLN A 199 3.02 5.16 -10.65
CA GLN A 199 3.02 4.57 -11.99
C GLN A 199 3.40 3.07 -12.00
N SER A 200 3.26 2.40 -10.86
CA SER A 200 3.71 1.01 -10.68
C SER A 200 2.90 -0.03 -11.45
N PHE A 201 1.63 0.27 -11.75
CA PHE A 201 0.80 -0.58 -12.58
C PHE A 201 0.75 -0.06 -13.99
N SER A 202 1.00 -0.95 -14.94
CA SER A 202 0.71 -0.75 -16.34
C SER A 202 -0.62 -1.42 -16.68
N THR A 203 -1.50 -0.68 -17.34
CA THR A 203 -2.88 -1.09 -17.63
C THR A 203 -3.15 -1.19 -19.12
N MET A 204 -4.09 -2.06 -19.49
CA MET A 204 -4.64 -2.14 -20.84
C MET A 204 -6.14 -2.40 -20.79
N ASN A 205 -6.89 -1.74 -21.67
CA ASN A 205 -8.33 -1.95 -21.83
C ASN A 205 -8.61 -3.09 -22.80
N LEU A 206 -9.46 -4.03 -22.39
CA LEU A 206 -10.05 -5.06 -23.24
C LEU A 206 -11.50 -4.67 -23.56
N CYS A 207 -11.70 -4.09 -24.73
CA CYS A 207 -12.98 -3.57 -25.20
C CYS A 207 -13.80 -4.68 -25.88
N LEU A 208 -15.05 -4.84 -25.46
CA LEU A 208 -15.98 -5.79 -26.05
C LEU A 208 -16.93 -5.08 -27.02
N TYR A 209 -16.90 -5.47 -28.29
CA TYR A 209 -17.77 -4.96 -29.33
C TYR A 209 -18.80 -6.03 -29.72
N PRO A 210 -20.09 -5.65 -29.80
CA PRO A 210 -21.14 -6.58 -30.22
C PRO A 210 -20.95 -6.97 -31.69
N ARG A 211 -21.00 -8.27 -32.00
CA ARG A 211 -20.93 -8.77 -33.39
C ARG A 211 -22.16 -8.46 -34.22
N ASP A 212 -23.31 -8.42 -33.56
CA ASP A 212 -24.59 -8.09 -34.18
C ASP A 212 -25.08 -6.73 -33.66
N ASN A 213 -25.58 -5.86 -34.56
CA ASN A 213 -26.15 -4.54 -34.23
C ASN A 213 -27.35 -4.59 -33.23
N LYS A 214 -27.75 -5.77 -32.76
CA LYS A 214 -28.87 -6.00 -31.84
C LYS A 214 -28.45 -6.31 -30.40
N SER A 215 -27.16 -6.48 -30.09
CA SER A 215 -26.71 -7.01 -28.80
C SER A 215 -26.16 -5.97 -27.81
N ASN A 216 -26.51 -4.69 -27.94
CA ASN A 216 -26.33 -3.72 -26.86
C ASN A 216 -27.41 -3.94 -25.79
N SER A 217 -27.30 -5.07 -25.08
CA SER A 217 -28.06 -5.32 -23.85
C SER A 217 -27.73 -4.26 -22.81
N ASP A 218 -28.73 -3.92 -22.00
CA ASP A 218 -28.51 -3.12 -20.79
C ASP A 218 -27.92 -3.89 -19.62
N GLU A 219 -27.94 -5.21 -19.70
CA GLU A 219 -27.39 -6.11 -18.70
C GLU A 219 -25.91 -6.41 -18.95
N SER A 220 -25.16 -6.53 -17.85
CA SER A 220 -23.75 -6.94 -17.85
C SER A 220 -23.57 -8.29 -18.57
N PRO A 221 -22.51 -8.46 -19.39
CA PRO A 221 -22.19 -9.73 -20.03
C PRO A 221 -22.06 -10.86 -19.01
N ILE A 222 -22.73 -11.99 -19.26
CA ILE A 222 -22.64 -13.20 -18.42
C ILE A 222 -21.21 -13.76 -18.47
N GLU A 223 -20.46 -13.46 -19.53
CA GLU A 223 -19.08 -13.91 -19.70
C GLU A 223 -18.09 -13.27 -18.71
N PHE A 224 -18.48 -12.21 -18.01
CA PHE A 224 -17.59 -11.49 -17.10
C PHE A 224 -17.07 -12.35 -15.96
N ASP A 225 -17.90 -13.18 -15.33
CA ASP A 225 -17.46 -14.04 -14.22
C ASP A 225 -16.38 -15.03 -14.65
N THR A 226 -16.58 -15.70 -15.79
CA THR A 226 -15.58 -16.63 -16.34
C THR A 226 -14.35 -15.90 -16.84
N THR A 227 -14.50 -14.72 -17.45
CA THR A 227 -13.37 -13.93 -17.93
C THR A 227 -12.49 -13.46 -16.78
N ARG A 228 -13.11 -13.03 -15.67
CA ARG A 228 -12.42 -12.70 -14.41
C ARG A 228 -11.58 -13.87 -13.93
N GLU A 229 -12.16 -15.07 -13.82
CA GLU A 229 -11.42 -16.28 -13.40
C GLU A 229 -10.26 -16.61 -14.34
N ILE A 230 -10.45 -16.48 -15.65
CA ILE A 230 -9.39 -16.70 -16.65
C ILE A 230 -8.24 -15.73 -16.44
N ILE A 231 -8.54 -14.43 -16.26
CA ILE A 231 -7.53 -13.39 -16.03
C ILE A 231 -6.75 -13.69 -14.75
N CYS A 232 -7.44 -13.93 -13.62
CA CYS A 232 -6.79 -14.17 -12.34
C CYS A 232 -5.91 -15.43 -12.38
N ARG A 233 -6.44 -16.56 -12.88
CA ARG A 233 -5.67 -17.81 -12.99
C ARG A 233 -4.48 -17.69 -13.92
N LYS A 234 -4.63 -16.96 -15.04
CA LYS A 234 -3.51 -16.75 -15.96
C LYS A 234 -2.44 -15.85 -15.33
N GLY A 235 -2.84 -14.84 -14.55
CA GLY A 235 -1.93 -14.02 -13.75
C GLY A 235 -1.15 -14.84 -12.73
N GLU A 236 -1.83 -15.72 -11.98
CA GLU A 236 -1.21 -16.66 -11.03
C GLU A 236 -0.22 -17.61 -11.72
N GLN A 237 -0.60 -18.22 -12.84
CA GLN A 237 0.27 -19.10 -13.63
C GLN A 237 1.54 -18.40 -14.14
N LEU A 238 1.48 -17.10 -14.38
CA LEU A 238 2.60 -16.30 -14.83
C LEU A 238 3.41 -15.71 -13.68
N HIS A 239 3.05 -16.01 -12.42
CA HIS A 239 3.67 -15.46 -11.22
C HIS A 239 3.75 -13.93 -11.22
N THR A 240 2.73 -13.28 -11.78
CA THR A 240 2.66 -11.82 -11.83
C THR A 240 1.67 -11.27 -10.79
N ILE A 241 1.86 -10.01 -10.42
CA ILE A 241 1.02 -9.30 -9.47
C ILE A 241 0.19 -8.26 -10.22
N GLY A 242 -1.10 -8.17 -9.93
CA GLY A 242 -1.98 -7.23 -10.60
C GLY A 242 -3.44 -7.32 -10.18
N PHE A 243 -4.27 -6.62 -10.94
CA PHE A 243 -5.70 -6.49 -10.70
C PHE A 243 -6.46 -6.41 -12.01
N LEU A 244 -7.79 -6.53 -11.91
CA LEU A 244 -8.70 -6.23 -13.00
C LEU A 244 -9.89 -5.42 -12.50
N LEU A 245 -10.42 -4.58 -13.38
CA LEU A 245 -11.63 -3.80 -13.15
C LEU A 245 -12.52 -3.92 -14.38
N GLY A 246 -13.71 -4.50 -14.22
CA GLY A 246 -14.74 -4.51 -15.25
C GLY A 246 -15.70 -3.35 -15.05
N TRP A 247 -16.04 -2.65 -16.14
CA TRP A 247 -16.82 -1.43 -16.09
C TRP A 247 -17.70 -1.21 -17.33
N GLU A 248 -18.73 -0.39 -17.16
CA GLU A 248 -19.58 0.11 -18.23
C GLU A 248 -19.12 1.50 -18.68
N ASN A 249 -18.95 1.70 -19.98
CA ASN A 249 -18.59 2.98 -20.58
C ASN A 249 -19.83 3.91 -20.68
N THR A 250 -19.74 5.08 -20.05
CA THR A 250 -20.81 6.09 -20.02
C THR A 250 -20.73 7.09 -21.18
N TYR A 251 -19.67 7.03 -22.01
CA TYR A 251 -19.46 7.98 -23.08
C TYR A 251 -20.54 7.89 -24.17
N PRO A 252 -21.14 9.03 -24.57
CA PRO A 252 -22.13 9.08 -25.63
C PRO A 252 -21.60 8.47 -26.95
N ASN A 253 -22.37 7.57 -27.55
CA ASN A 253 -22.05 6.94 -28.84
C ASN A 253 -20.80 6.03 -28.84
N THR A 254 -20.34 5.56 -27.67
CA THR A 254 -19.32 4.51 -27.64
C THR A 254 -19.80 3.25 -28.37
N ARG A 255 -18.88 2.61 -29.09
CA ARG A 255 -19.11 1.32 -29.75
C ARG A 255 -18.84 0.12 -28.84
N SER A 256 -18.05 0.32 -27.78
CA SER A 256 -17.79 -0.68 -26.75
C SER A 256 -18.38 -0.19 -25.43
N LYS A 257 -19.50 -0.80 -25.04
CA LYS A 257 -20.18 -0.50 -23.79
C LYS A 257 -19.50 -1.18 -22.59
N TRP A 258 -18.92 -2.34 -22.82
CA TRP A 258 -18.39 -3.22 -21.77
C TRP A 258 -16.88 -3.36 -21.93
N ILE A 259 -16.14 -2.98 -20.90
CA ILE A 259 -14.68 -2.93 -20.95
C ILE A 259 -14.11 -3.57 -19.68
N ILE A 260 -12.99 -4.28 -19.83
CA ILE A 260 -12.21 -4.82 -18.71
C ILE A 260 -10.82 -4.18 -18.76
N THR A 261 -10.49 -3.38 -17.76
CA THR A 261 -9.13 -2.87 -17.55
C THR A 261 -8.34 -3.92 -16.78
N ILE A 262 -7.17 -4.28 -17.28
CA ILE A 262 -6.26 -5.26 -16.65
C ILE A 262 -4.97 -4.52 -16.32
N GLY A 263 -4.58 -4.52 -15.05
CA GLY A 263 -3.38 -3.88 -14.53
C GLY A 263 -2.36 -4.90 -14.03
N VAL A 264 -1.09 -4.73 -14.39
CA VAL A 264 0.02 -5.60 -13.95
C VAL A 264 1.18 -4.73 -13.48
N ILE A 265 1.90 -5.16 -12.45
CA ILE A 265 3.13 -4.48 -11.98
C ILE A 265 4.12 -4.31 -13.15
N GLN A 266 4.62 -3.08 -13.31
CA GLN A 266 5.61 -2.69 -14.30
C GLN A 266 6.99 -2.51 -13.64
N PRO A 267 7.92 -3.47 -13.75
CA PRO A 267 9.20 -3.42 -13.02
C PRO A 267 10.05 -2.19 -13.31
N LEU A 268 9.98 -1.63 -14.54
CA LEU A 268 10.75 -0.44 -14.92
C LEU A 268 10.34 0.83 -14.15
N SER A 269 9.11 0.89 -13.63
CA SER A 269 8.67 1.99 -12.76
C SER A 269 9.43 2.01 -11.43
N PHE A 270 9.71 0.85 -10.85
CA PHE A 270 10.48 0.70 -9.61
C PHE A 270 11.94 1.05 -9.83
N PHE A 271 12.50 0.63 -10.97
CA PHE A 271 13.86 1.03 -11.34
C PHE A 271 13.98 2.54 -11.55
N LYS A 272 13.02 3.19 -12.23
CA LYS A 272 12.97 4.65 -12.34
C LYS A 272 12.82 5.33 -10.99
N HIS A 273 11.96 4.81 -10.12
CA HIS A 273 11.79 5.32 -8.75
C HIS A 273 13.11 5.22 -7.97
N ALA A 274 13.78 4.08 -8.02
CA ALA A 274 15.09 3.87 -7.40
C ALA A 274 16.17 4.81 -7.95
N GLN A 275 16.07 5.29 -9.19
CA GLN A 275 17.02 6.28 -9.70
C GLN A 275 16.79 7.70 -9.18
N ILE A 276 15.52 8.07 -9.03
CA ILE A 276 15.15 9.41 -8.59
C ILE A 276 15.38 9.54 -7.09
N TYR A 277 15.01 8.49 -6.33
CA TYR A 277 14.93 8.53 -4.88
C TYR A 277 15.93 7.59 -4.20
N GLY A 278 16.34 6.50 -4.86
CA GLY A 278 17.26 5.47 -4.35
C GLY A 278 18.75 5.79 -4.53
N ASP A 279 19.58 4.78 -4.23
CA ASP A 279 21.03 4.89 -4.12
C ASP A 279 21.75 5.16 -5.47
N ASP A 280 22.95 5.74 -5.41
CA ASP A 280 23.86 5.89 -6.54
C ASP A 280 24.54 4.55 -6.84
N ASP A 281 23.76 3.61 -7.40
CA ASP A 281 24.23 2.28 -7.73
C ASP A 281 25.44 2.32 -8.67
N ARG A 282 26.36 1.37 -8.51
CA ARG A 282 27.50 1.18 -9.42
C ARG A 282 27.02 1.10 -10.87
N ASP A 283 27.44 2.07 -11.68
CA ASP A 283 27.18 2.06 -13.12
C ASP A 283 27.74 0.78 -13.77
N ASN A 284 26.86 0.08 -14.49
CA ASN A 284 27.14 -1.15 -15.18
C ASN A 284 26.27 -1.25 -16.45
N ASP A 285 26.65 -2.14 -17.36
CA ASP A 285 26.00 -2.26 -18.68
C ASP A 285 24.50 -2.57 -18.58
N LEU A 286 24.06 -3.32 -17.57
CA LEU A 286 22.64 -3.62 -17.34
C LEU A 286 21.89 -2.35 -16.92
N LYS A 287 22.42 -1.59 -15.93
CA LYS A 287 21.85 -0.30 -15.52
C LYS A 287 21.78 0.64 -16.71
N SER A 288 22.88 0.82 -17.45
CA SER A 288 22.90 1.68 -18.65
C SER A 288 21.89 1.25 -19.72
N PHE A 289 21.71 -0.05 -19.94
CA PHE A 289 20.70 -0.57 -20.86
C PHE A 289 19.28 -0.24 -20.37
N LEU A 290 18.98 -0.49 -19.09
CA LEU A 290 17.68 -0.21 -18.50
C LEU A 290 17.37 1.30 -18.50
N ASN A 291 18.35 2.17 -18.25
CA ASN A 291 18.19 3.63 -18.32
C ASN A 291 17.64 4.05 -19.68
N ASN A 292 18.24 3.53 -20.76
CA ASN A 292 17.81 3.83 -22.13
C ASN A 292 16.41 3.29 -22.46
N LYS A 293 15.81 2.45 -21.61
CA LYS A 293 14.47 1.88 -21.78
C LYS A 293 13.43 2.45 -20.84
N CYS A 294 13.83 3.18 -19.80
CA CYS A 294 12.91 3.70 -18.80
C CYS A 294 12.03 4.84 -19.31
N ASP A 295 12.47 5.64 -20.27
CA ASP A 295 11.62 6.71 -20.78
C ASP A 295 10.45 6.18 -21.63
N ASP A 296 10.59 4.96 -22.20
CA ASP A 296 9.61 4.34 -23.07
C ASP A 296 8.77 3.24 -22.38
N TYR A 297 8.91 2.99 -21.07
CA TYR A 297 8.25 1.83 -20.45
C TYR A 297 6.72 1.95 -20.43
N ILE A 298 6.17 3.17 -20.40
CA ILE A 298 4.72 3.42 -20.46
C ILE A 298 4.17 3.08 -21.85
N LEU A 299 5.01 2.82 -22.84
CA LEU A 299 4.61 2.32 -24.16
C LEU A 299 4.92 0.82 -24.35
N ASN A 300 5.65 0.20 -23.43
CA ASN A 300 6.07 -1.20 -23.52
C ASN A 300 5.39 -2.05 -22.44
N SER A 301 4.37 -2.82 -22.85
CA SER A 301 3.69 -3.77 -21.96
C SER A 301 4.60 -4.93 -21.56
N THR A 302 4.37 -5.47 -20.37
CA THR A 302 5.01 -6.72 -19.97
C THR A 302 4.43 -7.87 -20.81
N GLN A 303 5.28 -8.86 -21.12
CA GLN A 303 4.82 -10.09 -21.78
C GLN A 303 3.69 -10.76 -20.99
N ALA A 304 3.73 -10.69 -19.67
CA ALA A 304 2.69 -11.24 -18.79
C ALA A 304 1.32 -10.59 -19.05
N LEU A 305 1.24 -9.25 -19.10
CA LEU A 305 0.00 -8.55 -19.43
C LEU A 305 -0.55 -8.95 -20.80
N MET A 306 0.32 -9.06 -21.80
CA MET A 306 -0.07 -9.47 -23.15
C MET A 306 -0.62 -10.89 -23.19
N GLU A 307 -0.04 -11.82 -22.43
CA GLU A 307 -0.53 -13.20 -22.34
C GLU A 307 -1.85 -13.32 -21.61
N ILE A 308 -2.04 -12.59 -20.51
CA ILE A 308 -3.31 -12.53 -19.77
C ILE A 308 -4.43 -12.05 -20.69
N VAL A 309 -4.18 -10.93 -21.40
CA VAL A 309 -5.19 -10.35 -22.29
C VAL A 309 -5.45 -11.24 -23.49
N LYS A 310 -4.43 -11.90 -24.04
CA LYS A 310 -4.61 -12.88 -25.11
C LYS A 310 -5.52 -14.03 -24.67
N GLU A 311 -5.34 -14.55 -23.46
CA GLU A 311 -6.17 -15.65 -22.96
C GLU A 311 -7.63 -15.23 -22.75
N ALA A 312 -7.85 -14.06 -22.15
CA ALA A 312 -9.18 -13.47 -22.01
C ALA A 312 -9.85 -13.24 -23.37
N LYS A 313 -9.11 -12.68 -24.34
CA LYS A 313 -9.58 -12.48 -25.72
C LYS A 313 -10.00 -13.77 -26.39
N ASN A 314 -9.20 -14.84 -26.25
CA ASN A 314 -9.52 -16.14 -26.86
C ASN A 314 -10.89 -16.63 -26.41
N TYR A 315 -11.18 -16.55 -25.11
CA TYR A 315 -12.47 -16.94 -24.56
C TYR A 315 -13.61 -16.05 -25.07
N LEU A 316 -13.45 -14.73 -24.97
CA LEU A 316 -14.47 -13.73 -25.32
C LEU A 316 -14.76 -13.66 -26.83
N SER A 317 -13.78 -13.99 -27.67
CA SER A 317 -13.88 -13.96 -29.14
C SER A 317 -14.94 -14.89 -29.72
N ASN A 318 -15.54 -15.78 -28.91
CA ASN A 318 -16.68 -16.58 -29.36
C ASN A 318 -17.95 -15.74 -29.52
N LYS A 319 -18.11 -14.67 -28.72
CA LYS A 319 -19.34 -13.87 -28.66
C LYS A 319 -19.13 -12.40 -28.99
N TRP A 320 -17.94 -11.88 -28.74
CA TRP A 320 -17.59 -10.47 -28.90
C TRP A 320 -16.49 -10.31 -29.94
N ASP A 321 -16.51 -9.18 -30.64
CA ASP A 321 -15.30 -8.69 -31.31
C ASP A 321 -14.47 -7.94 -30.27
N THR A 322 -13.27 -8.43 -29.99
CA THR A 322 -12.46 -7.94 -28.87
C THR A 322 -11.23 -7.19 -29.35
N PHE A 323 -10.99 -6.01 -28.78
CA PHE A 323 -9.81 -5.19 -29.10
C PHE A 323 -9.09 -4.77 -27.82
N SER A 324 -7.77 -4.60 -27.93
CA SER A 324 -6.97 -4.02 -26.86
C SER A 324 -6.71 -2.57 -27.18
N GLU A 325 -6.99 -1.70 -26.22
CA GLU A 325 -6.92 -0.25 -26.36
C GLU A 325 -6.27 0.35 -25.10
N ASP A 326 -5.92 1.63 -25.17
CA ASP A 326 -5.50 2.50 -24.05
C ASP A 326 -4.47 1.88 -23.10
N PHE A 327 -3.23 1.80 -23.59
CA PHE A 327 -2.10 1.43 -22.75
C PHE A 327 -1.62 2.66 -21.96
N ALA A 328 -1.64 2.55 -20.63
CA ALA A 328 -1.32 3.64 -19.71
C ALA A 328 -0.80 3.10 -18.37
N ASP A 329 -0.29 3.99 -17.51
CA ASP A 329 -0.14 3.70 -16.08
C ASP A 329 -1.49 3.86 -15.33
N TRP A 330 -1.60 3.28 -14.13
CA TRP A 330 -2.84 3.35 -13.35
C TRP A 330 -3.25 4.78 -13.00
N GLU A 331 -2.32 5.67 -12.68
CA GLU A 331 -2.64 7.06 -12.31
C GLU A 331 -3.38 7.76 -13.47
N THR A 332 -2.82 7.67 -14.68
CA THR A 332 -3.45 8.18 -15.91
C THR A 332 -4.77 7.48 -16.23
N GLN A 333 -4.80 6.14 -16.11
CA GLN A 333 -5.99 5.35 -16.41
C GLN A 333 -7.14 5.66 -15.45
N ARG A 334 -6.83 5.81 -14.16
CA ARG A 334 -7.80 6.12 -13.10
C ARG A 334 -8.46 7.48 -13.35
N GLU A 335 -7.68 8.50 -13.69
CA GLU A 335 -8.21 9.83 -14.01
C GLU A 335 -9.24 9.72 -15.16
N HIS A 336 -8.88 9.01 -16.23
CA HIS A 336 -9.78 8.77 -17.35
C HIS A 336 -11.05 8.01 -16.93
N LEU A 337 -10.90 6.87 -16.25
CA LEU A 337 -12.02 6.02 -15.85
C LEU A 337 -13.00 6.74 -14.91
N SER A 338 -12.51 7.60 -14.01
CA SER A 338 -13.35 8.38 -13.08
C SER A 338 -14.37 9.30 -13.77
N GLN A 339 -14.14 9.60 -15.06
CA GLN A 339 -14.97 10.50 -15.86
C GLN A 339 -15.96 9.74 -16.76
N VAL A 340 -15.63 8.51 -17.16
CA VAL A 340 -16.34 7.80 -18.25
C VAL A 340 -16.81 6.39 -17.90
N SER A 341 -16.72 5.97 -16.64
CA SER A 341 -17.00 4.57 -16.26
C SER A 341 -17.96 4.42 -15.09
N ILE A 342 -18.78 3.36 -15.13
CA ILE A 342 -19.46 2.77 -13.98
C ILE A 342 -18.72 1.48 -13.61
N PRO A 343 -18.02 1.41 -12.48
CA PRO A 343 -17.38 0.18 -12.01
C PRO A 343 -18.42 -0.91 -11.69
N LEU A 344 -18.19 -2.14 -12.13
CA LEU A 344 -19.15 -3.25 -11.98
C LEU A 344 -18.60 -4.35 -11.07
N PHE A 345 -17.35 -4.74 -11.29
CA PHE A 345 -16.65 -5.75 -10.50
C PHE A 345 -15.15 -5.51 -10.60
N GLY A 346 -14.39 -6.05 -9.64
CA GLY A 346 -12.95 -6.15 -9.75
C GLY A 346 -12.42 -7.41 -9.08
N ASP A 347 -11.14 -7.64 -9.24
CA ASP A 347 -10.42 -8.73 -8.56
C ASP A 347 -8.91 -8.48 -8.57
N PHE A 348 -8.19 -9.29 -7.80
CA PHE A 348 -6.74 -9.26 -7.69
C PHE A 348 -6.13 -10.62 -8.04
N PHE A 349 -4.87 -10.63 -8.43
CA PHE A 349 -4.11 -11.87 -8.65
C PHE A 349 -2.65 -11.72 -8.21
N GLY A 350 -2.02 -12.88 -7.96
CA GLY A 350 -0.69 -12.94 -7.34
C GLY A 350 -0.74 -12.51 -5.87
N GLU A 351 0.37 -12.00 -5.34
CA GLU A 351 0.45 -11.62 -3.91
C GLU A 351 -0.49 -10.48 -3.50
N LEU A 352 -0.95 -9.69 -4.46
CA LEU A 352 -1.93 -8.65 -4.19
C LEU A 352 -3.30 -9.22 -3.78
N TYR A 353 -3.65 -10.42 -4.25
CA TYR A 353 -4.84 -11.13 -3.78
C TYR A 353 -4.74 -11.47 -2.29
N ASN A 354 -3.59 -12.03 -1.85
CA ASN A 354 -3.36 -12.35 -0.44
C ASN A 354 -3.44 -11.10 0.43
N TYR A 355 -2.84 -10.00 -0.04
CA TYR A 355 -2.88 -8.72 0.66
C TYR A 355 -4.31 -8.16 0.78
N ALA A 356 -5.07 -8.18 -0.31
CA ALA A 356 -6.47 -7.78 -0.34
C ALA A 356 -7.34 -8.62 0.61
N LEU A 357 -7.13 -9.94 0.64
CA LEU A 357 -7.84 -10.86 1.53
C LEU A 357 -7.53 -10.56 3.01
N GLU A 358 -6.25 -10.39 3.35
CA GLU A 358 -5.83 -10.01 4.70
C GLU A 358 -6.49 -8.69 5.13
N ARG A 359 -6.56 -7.69 4.23
CA ARG A 359 -7.24 -6.42 4.48
C ARG A 359 -8.73 -6.57 4.75
N VAL A 360 -9.44 -7.34 3.94
CA VAL A 360 -10.89 -7.59 4.15
C VAL A 360 -11.15 -8.27 5.50
N ILE A 361 -10.31 -9.24 5.88
CA ILE A 361 -10.43 -9.97 7.16
C ILE A 361 -10.24 -9.02 8.35
N GLN A 362 -9.29 -8.09 8.25
CA GLN A 362 -8.93 -7.20 9.35
C GLN A 362 -9.92 -6.03 9.52
N THR A 363 -10.25 -5.32 8.45
CA THR A 363 -10.93 -4.02 8.56
C THR A 363 -12.44 -4.16 8.74
N LYS A 364 -13.04 -5.26 8.23
CA LYS A 364 -14.49 -5.53 8.26
C LYS A 364 -15.39 -4.40 7.70
N VAL A 365 -14.79 -3.40 7.03
CA VAL A 365 -15.51 -2.26 6.43
C VAL A 365 -16.24 -2.70 5.17
N MET A 366 -15.58 -3.54 4.37
CA MET A 366 -16.12 -4.13 3.15
C MET A 366 -16.11 -5.66 3.26
N THR A 367 -17.13 -6.31 2.71
CA THR A 367 -17.35 -7.76 2.87
C THR A 367 -16.72 -8.61 1.79
N ALA A 368 -16.22 -8.01 0.71
CA ALA A 368 -15.68 -8.73 -0.43
C ALA A 368 -14.54 -7.96 -1.10
N TRP A 369 -13.40 -8.64 -1.31
CA TRP A 369 -12.27 -8.09 -2.06
C TRP A 369 -12.58 -7.87 -3.54
N THR A 370 -13.66 -8.48 -4.06
CA THR A 370 -14.11 -8.32 -5.45
C THR A 370 -15.03 -7.11 -5.65
N ASN A 371 -15.37 -6.39 -4.58
CA ASN A 371 -16.17 -5.16 -4.68
C ASN A 371 -15.35 -4.10 -5.42
N PRO A 372 -15.86 -3.50 -6.51
CA PRO A 372 -15.07 -2.55 -7.31
C PRO A 372 -14.62 -1.32 -6.51
N HIS A 373 -15.40 -0.87 -5.51
CA HIS A 373 -14.99 0.23 -4.63
C HIS A 373 -13.80 -0.14 -3.75
N PHE A 374 -13.78 -1.39 -3.26
CA PHE A 374 -12.64 -1.92 -2.50
C PHE A 374 -11.41 -2.02 -3.41
N VAL A 375 -11.59 -2.51 -4.64
CA VAL A 375 -10.49 -2.64 -5.60
C VAL A 375 -9.87 -1.29 -5.92
N ILE A 376 -10.70 -0.30 -6.28
CA ILE A 376 -10.24 1.07 -6.58
C ILE A 376 -9.53 1.66 -5.35
N GLY A 377 -10.16 1.60 -4.18
CA GLY A 377 -9.59 2.16 -2.94
C GLY A 377 -8.26 1.49 -2.56
N LEU A 378 -8.16 0.17 -2.66
CA LEU A 378 -6.92 -0.54 -2.34
C LEU A 378 -5.81 -0.21 -3.34
N ILE A 379 -6.07 -0.15 -4.65
CA ILE A 379 -5.03 0.24 -5.61
C ILE A 379 -4.56 1.67 -5.36
N ASP A 380 -5.49 2.60 -5.12
CA ASP A 380 -5.16 3.99 -4.78
C ASP A 380 -4.27 4.08 -3.55
N GLU A 381 -4.58 3.30 -2.51
CA GLU A 381 -3.77 3.21 -1.31
C GLU A 381 -2.34 2.76 -1.59
N LEU A 382 -2.20 1.71 -2.41
CA LEU A 382 -0.92 1.10 -2.75
C LEU A 382 -0.05 2.01 -3.59
N THR A 383 -0.66 2.87 -4.42
CA THR A 383 0.01 3.82 -5.29
C THR A 383 0.14 5.22 -4.68
N HIS A 384 0.04 5.34 -3.35
CA HIS A 384 0.13 6.59 -2.59
C HIS A 384 -0.89 7.68 -2.95
N ASN A 385 -2.03 7.29 -3.52
CA ASN A 385 -3.17 8.17 -3.73
C ASN A 385 -4.09 8.12 -2.49
N LYS A 386 -3.51 8.35 -1.31
CA LYS A 386 -4.23 8.34 -0.04
C LYS A 386 -4.89 9.70 0.21
N PRO A 387 -6.13 9.71 0.74
CA PRO A 387 -6.82 10.95 1.07
C PRO A 387 -6.23 11.64 2.31
N LEU A 388 -5.67 10.90 3.28
CA LEU A 388 -5.06 11.42 4.50
C LEU A 388 -3.55 11.08 4.56
N GLU A 389 -2.74 12.03 5.03
CA GLU A 389 -1.29 11.83 5.21
C GLU A 389 -0.91 11.75 6.69
N ASP A 390 -0.04 10.79 7.03
CA ASP A 390 0.71 10.69 8.29
C ASP A 390 -0.08 10.69 9.62
N GLY A 391 -1.40 10.48 9.59
CA GLY A 391 -2.25 10.39 10.79
C GLY A 391 -2.66 11.73 11.41
N PHE A 392 -2.50 12.81 10.65
CA PHE A 392 -2.94 14.15 11.01
C PHE A 392 -4.09 14.60 10.12
N PHE A 393 -5.00 15.42 10.66
CA PHE A 393 -6.00 16.12 9.84
C PHE A 393 -5.59 17.58 9.70
N ARG A 394 -4.94 17.89 8.58
CA ARG A 394 -4.67 19.26 8.17
C ARG A 394 -5.99 19.92 7.74
N CYS A 395 -6.02 21.24 7.61
CA CYS A 395 -7.18 21.93 7.08
C CYS A 395 -7.47 21.47 5.64
N THR A 396 -6.44 21.24 4.83
CA THR A 396 -6.63 20.66 3.48
C THR A 396 -7.34 19.30 3.53
N ASP A 397 -7.02 18.44 4.49
CA ASP A 397 -7.64 17.11 4.60
C ASP A 397 -9.11 17.21 5.00
N LEU A 398 -9.42 18.05 5.98
CA LEU A 398 -10.81 18.33 6.40
C LEU A 398 -11.64 18.92 5.27
N PHE A 399 -11.04 19.80 4.47
CA PHE A 399 -11.67 20.35 3.28
C PHE A 399 -11.99 19.25 2.25
N LYS A 400 -11.03 18.36 1.97
CA LYS A 400 -11.20 17.22 1.06
C LYS A 400 -12.35 16.31 1.51
N ILE A 401 -12.40 15.93 2.80
CA ILE A 401 -13.50 15.11 3.34
C ILE A 401 -14.85 15.81 3.14
N GLY A 402 -14.94 17.10 3.47
CA GLY A 402 -16.16 17.89 3.24
C GLY A 402 -16.54 17.94 1.76
N SER A 403 -15.55 18.12 0.88
CA SER A 403 -15.73 18.14 -0.58
C SER A 403 -16.28 16.82 -1.12
N MET A 404 -15.82 15.68 -0.62
CA MET A 404 -16.32 14.36 -1.02
C MET A 404 -17.79 14.17 -0.65
N LEU A 405 -18.21 14.61 0.55
CA LEU A 405 -19.63 14.61 0.93
C LEU A 405 -20.48 15.48 -0.02
N SER A 406 -19.94 16.65 -0.40
CA SER A 406 -20.59 17.57 -1.36
C SER A 406 -20.78 16.91 -2.72
N LYS A 407 -19.73 16.25 -3.24
CA LYS A 407 -19.75 15.56 -4.54
C LYS A 407 -20.71 14.39 -4.55
N CYS A 408 -20.69 13.52 -3.54
CA CYS A 408 -21.65 12.41 -3.43
C CYS A 408 -23.10 12.92 -3.41
N SER A 409 -23.38 13.95 -2.59
CA SER A 409 -24.73 14.53 -2.48
C SER A 409 -25.19 15.16 -3.80
N THR A 410 -24.30 15.87 -4.49
CA THR A 410 -24.63 16.53 -5.76
C THR A 410 -24.83 15.53 -6.89
N CYS A 411 -24.00 14.49 -6.98
CA CYS A 411 -24.20 13.44 -7.98
C CYS A 411 -25.56 12.78 -7.78
N LYS A 412 -25.93 12.47 -6.52
CA LYS A 412 -27.24 11.91 -6.21
C LYS A 412 -28.40 12.82 -6.64
N GLY A 413 -28.37 14.10 -6.28
CA GLY A 413 -29.41 15.05 -6.69
C GLY A 413 -29.57 15.09 -8.22
N ASN A 414 -28.46 15.10 -8.94
CA ASN A 414 -28.50 15.06 -10.41
C ASN A 414 -29.00 13.72 -10.97
N ILE A 415 -28.75 12.57 -10.32
CA ILE A 415 -29.32 11.28 -10.71
C ILE A 415 -30.85 11.28 -10.58
N GLU A 416 -31.38 11.95 -9.55
CA GLU A 416 -32.82 12.05 -9.28
C GLU A 416 -33.52 13.06 -10.20
N ASP A 417 -32.87 14.19 -10.50
CA ASP A 417 -33.43 15.27 -11.32
C ASP A 417 -33.31 15.01 -12.84
N ASN A 418 -32.29 14.27 -13.28
CA ASN A 418 -32.02 14.08 -14.70
C ASN A 418 -32.98 13.05 -15.32
N LYS A 419 -33.88 13.54 -16.18
CA LYS A 419 -34.88 12.71 -16.88
C LYS A 419 -34.31 11.97 -18.10
N GLY A 420 -33.10 12.30 -18.55
CA GLY A 420 -32.46 11.69 -19.71
C GLY A 420 -31.58 10.50 -19.33
N TYR A 421 -31.85 9.32 -19.90
CA TYR A 421 -31.12 8.07 -19.61
C TYR A 421 -29.59 8.22 -19.68
N LEU A 422 -29.06 8.87 -20.71
CA LEU A 422 -27.62 9.03 -20.90
C LEU A 422 -27.00 10.01 -19.90
N GLY A 423 -27.70 11.10 -19.59
CA GLY A 423 -27.28 12.06 -18.57
C GLY A 423 -27.27 11.42 -17.18
N GLN A 424 -28.27 10.59 -16.88
CA GLN A 424 -28.34 9.85 -15.62
C GLN A 424 -27.16 8.87 -15.47
N LYS A 425 -26.79 8.13 -16.51
CA LYS A 425 -25.65 7.19 -16.46
C LYS A 425 -24.30 7.85 -16.18
N ILE A 426 -24.07 9.02 -16.78
CA ILE A 426 -22.86 9.81 -16.55
C ILE A 426 -22.75 10.19 -15.05
N TRP A 427 -23.85 10.62 -14.44
CA TRP A 427 -23.90 10.91 -13.00
C TRP A 427 -23.78 9.67 -12.11
N ILE A 428 -24.36 8.53 -12.51
CA ILE A 428 -24.17 7.25 -11.81
C ILE A 428 -22.69 6.85 -11.79
N GLY A 429 -22.00 6.94 -12.93
CA GLY A 429 -20.57 6.64 -13.01
C GLY A 429 -19.77 7.49 -12.04
N LYS A 430 -19.96 8.81 -12.11
CA LYS A 430 -19.30 9.75 -11.18
C LYS A 430 -19.62 9.43 -9.72
N TYR A 431 -20.88 9.13 -9.40
CA TYR A 431 -21.30 8.78 -8.04
C TYR A 431 -20.58 7.54 -7.49
N GLU A 432 -20.43 6.47 -8.27
CA GLU A 432 -19.73 5.26 -7.81
C GLU A 432 -18.22 5.51 -7.59
N TRP A 433 -17.59 6.38 -8.40
CA TRP A 433 -16.18 6.78 -8.17
C TRP A 433 -16.00 7.64 -6.91
N GLU A 434 -16.87 8.64 -6.70
CA GLU A 434 -16.85 9.46 -5.48
C GLU A 434 -17.12 8.61 -4.23
N LYS A 435 -18.03 7.64 -4.35
CA LYS A 435 -18.31 6.65 -3.31
C LYS A 435 -17.11 5.75 -3.02
N ALA A 436 -16.36 5.32 -4.03
CA ALA A 436 -15.13 4.52 -3.83
C ALA A 436 -14.12 5.31 -3.00
N GLN A 437 -13.86 6.56 -3.40
CA GLN A 437 -12.94 7.44 -2.69
C GLN A 437 -13.42 7.71 -1.25
N PHE A 438 -14.72 7.95 -1.06
CA PHE A 438 -15.30 8.17 0.27
C PHE A 438 -15.17 6.94 1.16
N LEU A 439 -15.54 5.75 0.68
CA LEU A 439 -15.42 4.53 1.46
C LEU A 439 -13.98 4.22 1.83
N HIS A 440 -13.03 4.49 0.93
CA HIS A 440 -11.60 4.36 1.23
C HIS A 440 -11.16 5.35 2.31
N THR A 441 -11.59 6.61 2.24
CA THR A 441 -11.29 7.62 3.27
C THR A 441 -11.90 7.24 4.62
N VAL A 442 -13.14 6.77 4.63
CA VAL A 442 -13.77 6.29 5.87
C VAL A 442 -12.98 5.12 6.43
N GLN A 443 -12.61 4.13 5.61
CA GLN A 443 -11.79 3.01 6.03
C GLN A 443 -10.47 3.46 6.67
N GLU A 444 -9.74 4.39 6.04
CA GLU A 444 -8.51 4.95 6.59
C GLU A 444 -8.78 5.63 7.95
N ILE A 445 -9.86 6.39 8.09
CA ILE A 445 -10.27 6.97 9.37
C ILE A 445 -10.59 5.88 10.41
N ILE A 446 -11.26 4.78 10.04
CA ILE A 446 -11.56 3.66 10.95
C ILE A 446 -10.26 3.02 11.45
N GLU A 447 -9.33 2.78 10.53
CA GLU A 447 -8.02 2.18 10.82
C GLU A 447 -7.22 3.09 11.76
N LEU A 448 -7.25 4.40 11.51
CA LEU A 448 -6.64 5.41 12.38
C LEU A 448 -7.32 5.48 13.76
N THR A 449 -8.66 5.37 13.86
CA THR A 449 -9.40 5.43 15.14
C THR A 449 -9.57 4.07 15.83
N HIS A 450 -8.94 3.00 15.33
CA HIS A 450 -9.11 1.66 15.88
C HIS A 450 -8.63 1.59 17.33
N GLY A 451 -9.43 0.97 18.21
CA GLY A 451 -9.10 0.83 19.64
C GLY A 451 -9.52 2.01 20.53
N VAL A 452 -10.17 3.03 19.97
CA VAL A 452 -10.70 4.17 20.74
C VAL A 452 -12.18 3.98 21.07
N PRO A 453 -12.55 3.81 22.35
CA PRO A 453 -13.96 3.78 22.74
C PRO A 453 -14.65 5.08 22.28
N ASN A 454 -15.84 4.97 21.65
CA ASN A 454 -16.68 6.08 21.14
C ASN A 454 -16.26 6.74 19.81
N LEU A 455 -15.08 6.46 19.25
CA LEU A 455 -14.66 6.93 17.91
C LEU A 455 -14.64 5.83 16.84
N VAL A 456 -15.23 4.65 17.12
CA VAL A 456 -15.34 3.57 16.12
C VAL A 456 -16.54 3.86 15.20
N PRO A 457 -16.32 4.25 13.93
CA PRO A 457 -17.39 4.32 12.95
C PRO A 457 -18.07 2.95 12.78
N LEU A 458 -19.37 2.97 12.50
CA LEU A 458 -20.19 1.77 12.37
C LEU A 458 -19.56 0.77 11.39
N SER A 459 -19.78 -0.52 11.65
CA SER A 459 -19.68 -1.57 10.63
C SER A 459 -20.55 -1.17 9.43
N LEU A 460 -19.91 -0.66 8.38
CA LEU A 460 -20.57 -0.26 7.14
C LEU A 460 -21.18 -1.47 6.42
N SER A 461 -20.66 -2.66 6.71
CA SER A 461 -21.12 -3.94 6.17
C SER A 461 -22.57 -4.29 6.56
N ASP A 462 -23.09 -3.73 7.65
CA ASP A 462 -24.43 -4.01 8.17
C ASP A 462 -25.51 -3.05 7.62
N LYS A 463 -25.14 -2.10 6.73
CA LYS A 463 -26.02 -1.04 6.24
C LYS A 463 -26.40 -1.26 4.77
N PRO A 464 -27.71 -1.28 4.43
CA PRO A 464 -28.16 -1.59 3.07
C PRO A 464 -28.03 -0.40 2.10
N HIS A 465 -27.95 0.84 2.60
CA HIS A 465 -27.98 2.05 1.77
C HIS A 465 -26.80 2.98 2.09
N PHE A 466 -26.09 3.43 1.05
CA PHE A 466 -24.91 4.28 1.17
C PHE A 466 -25.24 5.67 1.76
N GLU A 467 -26.48 6.13 1.63
CA GLU A 467 -26.89 7.43 2.13
C GLU A 467 -27.03 7.47 3.64
N GLU A 468 -27.48 6.35 4.24
CA GLU A 468 -27.45 6.18 5.69
C GLU A 468 -25.99 6.26 6.19
N ILE A 469 -25.04 5.72 5.42
CA ILE A 469 -23.60 5.79 5.74
C ILE A 469 -23.12 7.25 5.70
N LEU A 470 -23.44 8.01 4.64
CA LEU A 470 -23.04 9.41 4.50
C LEU A 470 -23.56 10.29 5.65
N GLU A 471 -24.85 10.15 5.99
CA GLU A 471 -25.47 10.93 7.07
C GLU A 471 -24.89 10.59 8.44
N ILE A 472 -24.74 9.29 8.73
CA ILE A 472 -24.18 8.85 10.00
C ILE A 472 -22.72 9.28 10.12
N PHE A 473 -21.91 9.09 9.07
CA PHE A 473 -20.52 9.52 9.08
C PHE A 473 -20.40 11.03 9.25
N SER A 474 -21.16 11.83 8.51
CA SER A 474 -21.13 13.30 8.63
C SER A 474 -21.51 13.78 10.03
N SER A 475 -22.55 13.18 10.63
CA SER A 475 -22.98 13.48 12.00
C SER A 475 -21.93 13.07 13.03
N TRP A 476 -21.38 11.87 12.90
CA TRP A 476 -20.32 11.35 13.76
C TRP A 476 -19.05 12.18 13.65
N PHE A 477 -18.56 12.47 12.44
CA PHE A 477 -17.33 13.22 12.20
C PHE A 477 -17.42 14.64 12.76
N ARG A 478 -18.58 15.30 12.64
CA ARG A 478 -18.81 16.61 13.27
C ARG A 478 -18.77 16.53 14.80
N ARG A 479 -19.58 15.64 15.38
CA ARG A 479 -19.83 15.59 16.82
C ARG A 479 -18.69 14.95 17.63
N CYS A 480 -18.12 13.88 17.10
CA CYS A 480 -17.17 13.04 17.81
C CYS A 480 -15.72 13.36 17.42
N PHE A 481 -15.49 13.93 16.22
CA PHE A 481 -14.13 14.30 15.81
C PHE A 481 -13.91 15.82 15.89
N LEU A 482 -14.68 16.61 15.13
CA LEU A 482 -14.47 18.06 15.06
C LEU A 482 -14.85 18.82 16.33
N ASP A 483 -15.91 18.43 17.04
CA ASP A 483 -16.30 19.11 18.28
C ASP A 483 -15.39 18.76 19.47
N GLU A 484 -14.80 17.57 19.48
CA GLU A 484 -13.96 17.08 20.58
C GLU A 484 -12.48 17.49 20.39
N PHE A 485 -11.95 17.41 19.17
CA PHE A 485 -10.53 17.64 18.88
C PHE A 485 -10.27 18.86 17.99
N GLY A 486 -11.27 19.34 17.27
CA GLY A 486 -11.13 20.43 16.29
C GLY A 486 -11.46 21.82 16.85
N ASP A 487 -10.58 22.78 16.56
CA ASP A 487 -10.90 24.20 16.71
C ASP A 487 -11.98 24.70 15.72
N GLU A 488 -12.55 25.88 15.99
CA GLU A 488 -13.53 26.55 15.11
C GLU A 488 -13.07 26.71 13.65
N ILE A 489 -11.76 26.87 13.40
CA ILE A 489 -11.22 26.92 12.04
C ILE A 489 -11.36 25.58 11.30
N HIS A 490 -11.13 24.46 11.98
CA HIS A 490 -11.28 23.12 11.41
C HIS A 490 -12.73 22.87 11.00
N LYS A 491 -13.68 23.27 11.86
CA LYS A 491 -15.12 23.21 11.57
C LYS A 491 -15.50 24.06 10.37
N ALA A 492 -14.97 25.30 10.31
CA ALA A 492 -15.24 26.22 9.20
C ALA A 492 -14.68 25.70 7.87
N ILE A 493 -13.49 25.10 7.87
CA ILE A 493 -12.85 24.52 6.69
C ILE A 493 -13.60 23.27 6.20
N PHE A 494 -13.97 22.37 7.10
CA PHE A 494 -14.79 21.22 6.77
C PHE A 494 -16.13 21.65 6.15
N LEU A 495 -16.80 22.63 6.77
CA LEU A 495 -18.05 23.21 6.24
C LEU A 495 -17.84 23.83 4.86
N LEU A 496 -16.74 24.57 4.67
CA LEU A 496 -16.40 25.15 3.37
C LEU A 496 -16.31 24.04 2.30
N GLY A 497 -15.61 22.94 2.58
CA GLY A 497 -15.55 21.77 1.70
C GLY A 497 -16.93 21.25 1.32
N THR A 498 -17.84 21.10 2.29
CA THR A 498 -19.21 20.64 2.00
C THR A 498 -20.03 21.59 1.11
N GLN A 499 -19.69 22.88 1.11
CA GLN A 499 -20.39 23.91 0.34
C GLN A 499 -19.83 24.10 -1.06
N ILE A 500 -18.50 23.97 -1.24
CA ILE A 500 -17.84 24.31 -2.51
C ILE A 500 -17.17 23.14 -3.24
N GLY A 501 -17.11 21.95 -2.65
CA GLY A 501 -16.36 20.81 -3.20
C GLY A 501 -16.77 20.38 -4.60
N VAL A 502 -18.06 20.50 -4.95
CA VAL A 502 -18.52 20.16 -6.30
C VAL A 502 -17.98 21.11 -7.37
N PHE A 503 -17.77 22.39 -7.05
CA PHE A 503 -17.27 23.40 -8.01
C PHE A 503 -15.78 23.23 -8.35
N LEU A 504 -15.07 22.39 -7.59
CA LEU A 504 -13.66 22.06 -7.80
C LEU A 504 -13.48 20.87 -8.74
N ASP A 505 -14.54 20.13 -9.02
CA ASP A 505 -14.44 18.93 -9.83
C ASP A 505 -14.40 19.27 -11.33
N SER A 506 -13.34 18.89 -12.01
CA SER A 506 -13.18 19.11 -13.46
C SER A 506 -14.28 18.44 -14.29
N PHE A 507 -14.91 17.38 -13.78
CA PHE A 507 -16.08 16.75 -14.41
C PHE A 507 -17.25 17.73 -14.57
N THR A 508 -17.39 18.65 -13.62
CA THR A 508 -18.52 19.59 -13.58
C THR A 508 -18.32 20.80 -14.48
N ASP A 509 -17.08 21.01 -14.97
CA ASP A 509 -16.75 22.08 -15.90
C ASP A 509 -17.49 21.87 -17.24
N GLY A 510 -18.57 22.64 -17.44
CA GLY A 510 -19.38 22.60 -18.66
C GLY A 510 -20.52 21.58 -18.67
N VAL A 511 -20.65 20.75 -17.63
CA VAL A 511 -21.78 19.82 -17.44
C VAL A 511 -22.85 20.42 -16.52
N ILE A 512 -22.42 21.17 -15.51
CA ILE A 512 -23.30 21.89 -14.59
C ILE A 512 -23.46 23.33 -15.06
N ASP A 513 -24.70 23.80 -15.15
CA ASP A 513 -24.98 25.24 -15.23
C ASP A 513 -24.78 25.84 -13.83
N TYR A 514 -23.61 26.46 -13.61
CA TYR A 514 -23.26 27.08 -12.34
C TYR A 514 -24.27 28.17 -11.91
N GLU A 515 -25.00 28.79 -12.84
CA GLU A 515 -26.05 29.76 -12.53
C GLU A 515 -27.30 29.07 -11.93
N SER A 516 -27.52 27.79 -12.23
CA SER A 516 -28.66 27.01 -11.74
C SER A 516 -28.46 26.41 -10.33
N LEU A 517 -27.21 26.25 -9.88
CA LEU A 517 -26.88 25.73 -8.55
C LEU A 517 -26.78 26.81 -7.46
N THR A 518 -26.82 28.08 -7.84
CA THR A 518 -26.38 29.18 -6.98
C THR A 518 -27.44 30.26 -6.82
N ASP A 519 -28.49 29.98 -6.02
CA ASP A 519 -29.38 31.03 -5.54
C ASP A 519 -28.59 32.05 -4.69
N GLU A 520 -29.04 33.32 -4.65
CA GLU A 520 -28.36 34.40 -3.89
C GLU A 520 -28.08 34.04 -2.42
N TRP A 521 -28.95 33.23 -1.82
CA TRP A 521 -28.80 32.74 -0.44
C TRP A 521 -27.63 31.76 -0.27
N HIS A 522 -27.43 30.84 -1.22
CA HIS A 522 -26.28 29.92 -1.22
C HIS A 522 -24.97 30.68 -1.39
N ASN A 523 -24.94 31.71 -2.24
CA ASN A 523 -23.75 32.52 -2.47
C ASN A 523 -23.39 33.40 -1.27
N GLY A 524 -24.40 33.95 -0.59
CA GLY A 524 -24.21 34.62 0.70
C GLY A 524 -23.64 33.69 1.76
N SER A 525 -24.11 32.43 1.83
CA SER A 525 -23.60 31.42 2.75
C SER A 525 -22.12 31.09 2.49
N ILE A 526 -21.76 30.79 1.24
CA ILE A 526 -20.37 30.49 0.85
C ILE A 526 -19.45 31.67 1.16
N ALA A 527 -19.85 32.89 0.78
CA ALA A 527 -19.06 34.09 1.04
C ALA A 527 -18.82 34.33 2.54
N ASN A 528 -19.84 34.09 3.37
CA ASN A 528 -19.71 34.17 4.82
C ASN A 528 -18.78 33.09 5.37
N THR A 529 -18.84 31.86 4.88
CA THR A 529 -17.94 30.78 5.30
C THR A 529 -16.48 31.09 4.95
N VAL A 530 -16.20 31.56 3.72
CA VAL A 530 -14.83 31.95 3.32
C VAL A 530 -14.34 33.13 4.15
N ALA A 531 -15.19 34.14 4.38
CA ALA A 531 -14.85 35.27 5.25
C ALA A 531 -14.54 34.82 6.68
N ASN A 532 -15.29 33.85 7.20
CA ASN A 532 -15.05 33.27 8.52
C ASN A 532 -13.74 32.47 8.57
N VAL A 533 -13.46 31.64 7.57
CA VAL A 533 -12.20 30.90 7.45
C VAL A 533 -11.01 31.86 7.47
N ILE A 534 -11.04 32.92 6.66
CA ILE A 534 -9.96 33.91 6.65
C ILE A 534 -9.90 34.65 7.99
N LYS A 535 -11.03 35.07 8.56
CA LYS A 535 -11.00 35.71 9.88
C LYS A 535 -10.34 34.82 10.93
N LEU A 536 -10.67 33.54 10.98
CA LEU A 536 -10.15 32.58 11.95
C LEU A 536 -8.69 32.20 11.68
N ALA A 537 -8.27 32.10 10.42
CA ALA A 537 -6.89 31.75 10.04
C ALA A 537 -5.92 32.89 10.32
N PHE A 538 -6.40 34.13 10.24
CA PHE A 538 -5.60 35.34 10.38
C PHE A 538 -5.87 36.10 11.69
N ASP A 539 -6.42 35.42 12.71
CA ASP A 539 -6.66 36.01 14.02
C ASP A 539 -5.31 36.34 14.70
N PRO A 540 -4.94 37.64 14.79
CA PRO A 540 -3.64 38.06 15.31
C PRO A 540 -3.51 37.81 16.82
N ASP A 541 -4.62 37.59 17.53
CA ASP A 541 -4.62 37.27 18.95
C ASP A 541 -4.34 35.77 19.20
N LYS A 542 -4.57 34.92 18.19
CA LYS A 542 -4.41 33.45 18.27
C LYS A 542 -3.06 32.95 17.76
N TYR A 543 -2.51 33.57 16.71
CA TYR A 543 -1.23 33.18 16.09
C TYR A 543 -0.17 34.27 16.29
N ASN A 544 0.70 34.09 17.28
CA ASN A 544 1.72 35.06 17.68
C ASN A 544 2.95 35.06 16.73
N SER A 545 3.78 36.10 16.83
CA SER A 545 4.97 36.54 16.04
C SER A 545 5.86 35.55 15.24
N SER A 546 5.74 34.24 15.40
CA SER A 546 6.59 33.23 14.75
C SER A 546 6.29 32.99 13.27
N TYR A 547 5.09 33.35 12.80
CA TYR A 547 4.65 33.14 11.40
C TYR A 547 4.40 34.46 10.65
N ALA A 548 5.05 35.54 11.09
CA ALA A 548 4.80 36.88 10.55
C ALA A 548 5.16 37.01 9.06
N GLU A 549 6.20 36.29 8.61
CA GLU A 549 6.65 36.28 7.21
C GLU A 549 5.68 35.51 6.31
N GLU A 550 5.20 34.35 6.77
CA GLU A 550 4.17 33.55 6.10
C GLU A 550 2.88 34.38 5.99
N ILE A 551 2.37 34.93 7.09
CA ILE A 551 1.18 35.80 7.10
C ILE A 551 1.33 36.99 6.14
N GLN A 552 2.53 37.59 6.04
CA GLN A 552 2.79 38.69 5.11
C GLN A 552 2.83 38.22 3.65
N PHE A 553 3.42 37.06 3.37
CA PHE A 553 3.37 36.41 2.06
C PHE A 553 1.92 36.08 1.65
N LEU A 554 1.10 35.56 2.58
CA LEU A 554 -0.32 35.28 2.35
C LEU A 554 -1.09 36.54 1.96
N ARG A 555 -0.91 37.62 2.72
CA ARG A 555 -1.54 38.92 2.42
C ARG A 555 -1.13 39.46 1.04
N LYS A 556 0.11 39.21 0.63
CA LYS A 556 0.61 39.57 -0.71
C LYS A 556 -0.07 38.73 -1.79
N VAL A 557 -0.13 37.40 -1.65
CA VAL A 557 -0.78 36.49 -2.61
C VAL A 557 -2.28 36.82 -2.76
N LEU A 558 -2.97 37.04 -1.64
CA LEU A 558 -4.38 37.45 -1.64
C LEU A 558 -4.57 38.77 -2.40
N LYS A 559 -3.70 39.76 -2.14
CA LYS A 559 -3.74 41.06 -2.82
C LYS A 559 -3.40 40.98 -4.31
N GLU A 560 -2.43 40.16 -4.70
CA GLU A 560 -2.03 39.94 -6.10
C GLU A 560 -3.15 39.29 -6.92
N ASN A 561 -4.03 38.50 -6.27
CA ASN A 561 -5.22 37.90 -6.87
C ASN A 561 -6.50 38.75 -6.72
N ASN A 562 -6.39 40.02 -6.30
CA ASN A 562 -7.53 40.91 -5.99
C ASN A 562 -8.51 40.37 -4.93
N ILE A 563 -8.05 39.47 -4.05
CA ILE A 563 -8.81 38.96 -2.92
C ILE A 563 -8.54 39.91 -1.74
N GLU A 564 -9.39 40.93 -1.57
CA GLU A 564 -9.29 41.81 -0.40
C GLU A 564 -9.67 41.03 0.88
N PRO A 565 -9.02 41.27 2.04
CA PRO A 565 -9.40 40.68 3.33
C PRO A 565 -10.85 40.97 3.75
N ASN A 566 -11.46 42.00 3.17
CA ASN A 566 -12.90 42.24 3.21
C ASN A 566 -13.59 41.42 2.10
N ILE A 567 -13.63 40.11 2.30
CA ILE A 567 -14.09 39.05 1.38
C ILE A 567 -15.56 39.10 0.92
N PRO A 568 -16.55 39.76 1.56
CA PRO A 568 -17.95 39.57 1.17
C PRO A 568 -18.29 39.93 -0.29
N ILE A 569 -17.44 40.69 -0.99
CA ILE A 569 -17.71 41.24 -2.33
C ILE A 569 -16.97 40.48 -3.45
N ALA A 570 -15.88 39.75 -3.15
CA ALA A 570 -15.00 39.17 -4.18
C ALA A 570 -15.46 37.79 -4.72
N LEU A 571 -16.28 37.05 -3.97
CA LEU A 571 -16.85 35.77 -4.41
C LEU A 571 -18.10 35.93 -5.28
N SER A 572 -18.57 37.16 -5.43
CA SER A 572 -19.73 37.54 -6.23
C SER A 572 -19.31 38.44 -7.38
N ILE A 573 -19.38 37.97 -8.62
CA ILE A 573 -19.43 38.88 -9.77
C ILE A 573 -20.89 39.28 -9.94
N LYS A 574 -21.21 40.57 -9.81
CA LYS A 574 -22.51 41.08 -10.24
C LYS A 574 -22.54 41.10 -11.76
N HIS A 575 -23.15 40.10 -12.37
CA HIS A 575 -23.54 40.16 -13.77
C HIS A 575 -25.06 40.30 -13.86
N ASN A 576 -25.55 41.37 -14.48
CA ASN A 576 -26.99 41.66 -14.63
C ASN A 576 -27.83 41.64 -13.33
N GLY A 577 -27.23 41.92 -12.18
CA GLY A 577 -27.95 41.99 -10.90
C GLY A 577 -28.09 40.65 -10.16
N GLN A 578 -27.51 39.56 -10.68
CA GLN A 578 -27.36 38.29 -9.98
C GLN A 578 -25.92 38.11 -9.48
N THR A 579 -25.79 37.53 -8.29
CA THR A 579 -24.53 37.19 -7.62
C THR A 579 -24.13 35.79 -8.11
N THR A 580 -23.03 35.61 -8.85
CA THR A 580 -22.55 34.28 -9.28
C THR A 580 -21.22 33.92 -8.63
N VAL A 581 -21.07 32.63 -8.29
CA VAL A 581 -19.82 32.04 -7.75
C VAL A 581 -18.80 31.93 -8.87
N ASN A 582 -17.62 32.54 -8.67
CA ASN A 582 -16.55 32.51 -9.66
C ASN A 582 -15.70 31.23 -9.48
N SER A 583 -15.97 30.18 -10.28
CA SER A 583 -15.21 28.91 -10.29
C SER A 583 -13.68 29.10 -10.28
N PRO A 584 -13.09 30.01 -11.10
CA PRO A 584 -11.69 30.40 -10.98
C PRO A 584 -11.23 30.77 -9.57
N ILE A 585 -12.00 31.56 -8.81
CA ILE A 585 -11.63 31.97 -7.44
C ILE A 585 -11.69 30.78 -6.47
N ILE A 586 -12.64 29.86 -6.64
CA ILE A 586 -12.71 28.63 -5.83
C ILE A 586 -11.49 27.75 -6.06
N LYS A 587 -11.07 27.57 -7.32
CA LYS A 587 -9.86 26.81 -7.64
C LYS A 587 -8.59 27.44 -7.05
N GLU A 588 -8.53 28.78 -6.99
CA GLU A 588 -7.42 29.48 -6.31
C GLU A 588 -7.46 29.30 -4.78
N ILE A 589 -8.64 29.15 -4.16
CA ILE A 589 -8.76 28.83 -2.73
C ILE A 589 -8.15 27.46 -2.42
N GLU A 590 -8.50 26.42 -3.17
CA GLU A 590 -7.93 25.08 -2.96
C GLU A 590 -6.42 25.07 -3.20
N LYS A 591 -5.98 25.67 -4.31
CA LYS A 591 -4.58 25.63 -4.75
C LYS A 591 -3.65 26.48 -3.88
N HIS A 592 -4.13 27.60 -3.35
CA HIS A 592 -3.30 28.55 -2.63
C HIS A 592 -3.72 28.76 -1.18
N LEU A 593 -4.99 28.97 -0.87
CA LEU A 593 -5.39 29.30 0.51
C LEU A 593 -5.22 28.12 1.47
N LEU A 594 -5.64 26.91 1.10
CA LEU A 594 -5.58 25.75 2.00
C LEU A 594 -4.15 25.33 2.38
N PRO A 595 -3.20 25.16 1.43
CA PRO A 595 -1.81 24.84 1.79
C PRO A 595 -1.17 25.89 2.68
N LEU A 596 -1.60 27.15 2.53
CA LEU A 596 -1.12 28.26 3.32
C LEU A 596 -1.71 28.28 4.75
N ILE A 597 -2.96 27.87 4.91
CA ILE A 597 -3.58 27.68 6.23
C ILE A 597 -2.89 26.53 6.98
N ASP A 598 -2.54 25.44 6.30
CA ASP A 598 -1.83 24.30 6.89
C ASP A 598 -0.45 24.65 7.46
N LEU A 599 0.17 25.74 7.01
CA LEU A 599 1.44 26.24 7.58
C LEU A 599 1.28 26.94 8.93
N ILE A 600 0.09 27.48 9.22
CA ILE A 600 -0.17 28.37 10.36
C ILE A 600 -1.04 27.67 11.41
N VAL A 601 -2.02 26.88 10.95
CA VAL A 601 -2.94 26.15 11.80
C VAL A 601 -2.33 24.80 12.15
N MET A 602 -2.23 24.51 13.44
CA MET A 602 -1.79 23.19 13.88
C MET A 602 -2.79 22.13 13.41
N PRO A 603 -2.35 21.04 12.76
CA PRO A 603 -3.25 19.98 12.36
C PRO A 603 -3.89 19.33 13.58
N VAL A 604 -5.08 18.76 13.41
CA VAL A 604 -5.71 17.96 14.48
C VAL A 604 -4.98 16.62 14.54
N PRO A 605 -4.22 16.32 15.61
CA PRO A 605 -3.63 15.01 15.78
C PRO A 605 -4.75 14.01 16.02
N LEU A 606 -4.73 12.89 15.31
CA LEU A 606 -5.54 11.76 15.71
C LEU A 606 -4.85 11.08 16.91
N ARG A 607 -4.97 11.72 18.08
CA ARG A 607 -4.40 11.22 19.33
C ARG A 607 -5.14 9.97 19.71
N THR A 608 -4.61 8.80 19.33
CA THR A 608 -4.86 7.53 19.99
C THR A 608 -4.37 6.40 19.12
N LEU A 609 -3.32 5.73 19.58
CA LEU A 609 -3.25 4.29 19.39
C LEU A 609 -3.36 3.64 20.76
N LYS A 610 -4.47 2.94 20.95
CA LYS A 610 -4.40 1.60 21.55
C LYS A 610 -4.27 0.61 20.40
N GLY A 611 -3.13 0.70 19.72
CA GLY A 611 -2.61 -0.38 18.92
C GLY A 611 -1.26 -0.69 19.50
N THR A 612 -1.18 -1.78 20.23
CA THR A 612 0.02 -2.20 20.92
C THR A 612 1.17 -2.25 19.93
N LEU A 613 2.24 -1.50 20.19
CA LEU A 613 3.59 -1.76 19.68
C LEU A 613 4.15 -3.05 20.31
N GLU A 614 3.27 -4.01 20.63
CA GLU A 614 3.55 -5.26 21.35
C GLU A 614 4.65 -6.04 20.65
N VAL A 615 4.78 -5.86 19.32
CA VAL A 615 5.88 -6.41 18.53
C VAL A 615 6.29 -5.45 17.41
N VAL A 616 7.50 -4.91 17.48
CA VAL A 616 8.15 -4.14 16.40
C VAL A 616 9.31 -4.97 15.84
N ASP A 617 9.42 -5.07 14.51
CA ASP A 617 10.58 -5.67 13.84
C ASP A 617 11.76 -4.67 13.82
N TRP A 618 12.45 -4.60 14.96
CA TRP A 618 13.58 -3.68 15.16
C TRP A 618 14.77 -3.97 14.24
N ASP A 619 14.95 -5.22 13.83
CA ASP A 619 16.04 -5.58 12.94
C ASP A 619 15.78 -5.03 11.54
N TYR A 620 14.54 -5.13 11.04
CA TYR A 620 14.16 -4.49 9.78
C TYR A 620 14.47 -2.99 9.76
N LEU A 621 14.13 -2.28 10.84
CA LEU A 621 14.35 -0.84 10.96
C LEU A 621 15.84 -0.50 11.06
N LYS A 622 16.62 -1.33 11.78
CA LYS A 622 18.09 -1.18 11.85
C LYS A 622 18.72 -1.40 10.48
N ASP A 623 18.35 -2.45 9.78
CA ASP A 623 18.88 -2.78 8.46
C ASP A 623 18.57 -1.68 7.45
N GLY A 624 17.34 -1.14 7.47
CA GLY A 624 16.96 0.01 6.66
C GLY A 624 17.81 1.26 6.94
N ALA A 625 18.10 1.54 8.21
CA ALA A 625 18.94 2.66 8.61
C ALA A 625 20.40 2.50 8.17
N ILE A 626 20.94 1.29 8.29
CA ILE A 626 22.31 0.96 7.84
C ILE A 626 22.41 1.13 6.34
N LYS A 627 21.44 0.62 5.56
CA LYS A 627 21.42 0.78 4.10
C LYS A 627 21.32 2.24 3.69
N LEU A 628 20.48 3.04 4.35
CA LEU A 628 20.44 4.48 4.11
C LEU A 628 21.79 5.15 4.38
N PHE A 629 22.45 4.77 5.47
CA PHE A 629 23.76 5.30 5.81
C PHE A 629 24.83 4.92 4.77
N GLU A 630 24.84 3.67 4.34
CA GLU A 630 25.76 3.15 3.31
C GLU A 630 25.51 3.80 1.94
N SER A 631 24.25 4.17 1.64
CA SER A 631 23.86 4.97 0.46
C SER A 631 24.28 6.44 0.51
N GLY A 632 25.02 6.85 1.54
CA GLY A 632 25.54 8.19 1.70
C GLY A 632 24.64 9.17 2.45
N ASP A 633 23.48 8.74 2.94
CA ASP A 633 22.69 9.56 3.87
C ASP A 633 23.40 9.66 5.22
N LYS A 634 23.68 10.89 5.65
CA LYS A 634 24.36 11.17 6.92
C LYS A 634 23.41 11.28 8.10
N PHE A 635 22.11 11.30 7.85
CA PHE A 635 21.07 11.54 8.84
C PHE A 635 19.92 10.53 8.72
N PRO A 636 20.19 9.21 8.60
CA PRO A 636 19.11 8.23 8.59
C PRO A 636 18.25 8.42 9.85
N THR A 637 16.93 8.45 9.66
CA THR A 637 15.98 8.83 10.71
C THR A 637 14.92 7.76 10.86
N LEU A 638 14.74 7.26 12.07
CA LEU A 638 13.56 6.52 12.49
C LEU A 638 12.45 7.51 12.82
N VAL A 639 11.32 7.37 12.16
CA VAL A 639 10.14 8.21 12.38
C VAL A 639 9.06 7.40 13.04
N PHE A 640 8.49 7.96 14.09
CA PHE A 640 7.23 7.51 14.65
C PHE A 640 6.13 8.47 14.23
N LYS A 641 5.36 8.07 13.22
CA LYS A 641 4.28 8.88 12.63
C LYS A 641 3.07 8.93 13.56
N ALA A 642 2.21 9.95 13.42
CA ALA A 642 1.02 10.09 14.26
C ALA A 642 -0.01 8.97 14.03
N ASN A 643 -0.01 8.33 12.86
CA ASN A 643 -0.77 7.11 12.60
C ASN A 643 -0.17 5.84 13.26
N GLY A 644 0.89 5.99 14.07
CA GLY A 644 1.59 4.91 14.77
C GLY A 644 2.49 4.04 13.93
N ILE A 645 2.66 4.37 12.65
CA ILE A 645 3.60 3.65 11.80
C ILE A 645 5.01 4.07 12.20
N LEU A 646 5.83 3.07 12.47
CA LEU A 646 7.26 3.22 12.71
C LEU A 646 8.00 2.90 11.41
N GLY A 647 8.80 3.83 10.90
CA GLY A 647 9.48 3.68 9.62
C GLY A 647 10.84 4.35 9.59
N ILE A 648 11.68 3.95 8.64
CA ILE A 648 12.97 4.60 8.37
C ILE A 648 12.78 5.53 7.18
N GLN A 649 13.38 6.72 7.22
CA GLN A 649 13.39 7.65 6.10
C GLN A 649 14.71 8.43 5.99
N PRO A 650 14.99 9.01 4.80
CA PRO A 650 16.12 9.91 4.65
C PRO A 650 15.99 11.18 5.50
N GLY A 651 17.10 11.66 6.07
CA GLY A 651 17.11 12.85 6.93
C GLY A 651 17.13 14.19 6.19
N GLU A 652 16.62 14.27 4.97
CA GLU A 652 16.70 15.51 4.18
C GLU A 652 15.98 16.70 4.85
N GLU A 653 14.87 16.44 5.54
CA GLU A 653 14.17 17.48 6.31
C GLU A 653 15.02 18.01 7.47
N LEU A 654 15.87 17.15 8.06
CA LEU A 654 16.79 17.51 9.12
C LEU A 654 17.95 18.39 8.61
N LEU A 655 18.34 18.29 7.33
CA LEU A 655 19.35 19.17 6.73
C LEU A 655 18.95 20.65 6.80
N ARG A 656 17.64 20.95 6.76
CA ARG A 656 17.12 22.32 6.86
C ARG A 656 17.41 22.95 8.23
N LEU A 657 17.59 22.14 9.27
CA LEU A 657 17.82 22.59 10.65
C LEU A 657 19.26 23.06 10.92
N LYS A 658 20.20 22.94 9.95
CA LYS A 658 21.59 23.47 9.92
C LYS A 658 22.50 23.23 11.15
N ILE A 659 22.02 22.61 12.23
CA ILE A 659 22.69 22.50 13.55
C ILE A 659 22.91 21.03 13.95
N LEU A 660 22.49 20.06 13.13
CA LEU A 660 22.52 18.64 13.46
C LEU A 660 23.85 17.96 13.12
N GLN A 661 24.26 16.99 13.95
CA GLN A 661 25.49 16.21 13.77
C GLN A 661 25.25 14.96 12.91
N PRO A 662 26.12 14.60 11.95
CA PRO A 662 26.00 13.35 11.21
C PRO A 662 26.00 12.12 12.12
N VAL A 663 25.23 11.09 11.74
CA VAL A 663 25.34 9.76 12.34
C VAL A 663 26.74 9.20 12.03
N THR A 664 27.41 8.61 13.02
CA THR A 664 28.75 8.01 12.84
C THR A 664 28.71 6.50 12.73
N ASN A 665 27.79 5.85 13.44
CA ASN A 665 27.58 4.42 13.41
C ASN A 665 26.08 4.10 13.51
N PRO A 666 25.41 3.72 12.40
CA PRO A 666 23.98 3.40 12.39
C PRO A 666 23.63 2.15 13.22
N ASN A 667 24.60 1.27 13.52
CA ASN A 667 24.39 0.12 14.41
C ASN A 667 24.20 0.52 15.87
N GLU A 668 24.75 1.67 16.28
CA GLU A 668 24.71 2.14 17.67
C GLU A 668 23.61 3.18 17.89
N SER A 669 23.50 4.14 16.99
CA SER A 669 22.64 5.32 17.15
C SER A 669 22.04 5.78 15.83
N ILE A 670 20.85 6.35 15.93
CA ILE A 670 20.09 6.89 14.79
C ILE A 670 19.35 8.16 15.23
N TYR A 671 18.98 9.01 14.28
CA TYR A 671 17.98 10.04 14.57
C TYR A 671 16.62 9.39 14.81
N PHE A 672 15.94 9.81 15.86
CA PHE A 672 14.55 9.49 16.15
C PHE A 672 13.74 10.77 16.00
N MET A 673 12.75 10.74 15.12
CA MET A 673 11.78 11.81 14.95
C MET A 673 10.43 11.35 15.49
N ASP A 674 9.99 12.04 16.53
CA ASP A 674 8.68 11.83 17.12
C ASP A 674 7.70 12.81 16.47
N GLU A 675 6.84 12.28 15.61
CA GLU A 675 5.71 13.01 15.03
C GLU A 675 4.40 12.66 15.74
N PHE A 676 4.42 11.83 16.79
CA PHE A 676 3.23 11.51 17.55
C PHE A 676 2.86 12.63 18.54
N GLY A 677 3.86 13.35 19.07
CA GLY A 677 3.65 14.48 19.97
C GLY A 677 3.21 15.79 19.30
N ASP A 678 2.75 16.76 20.11
CA ASP A 678 2.32 18.12 19.67
C ASP A 678 3.45 18.94 18.98
N ARG A 679 4.69 18.44 19.01
CA ARG A 679 5.86 19.07 18.40
C ARG A 679 6.71 17.99 17.76
N LYS A 680 6.99 18.15 16.46
CA LYS A 680 8.02 17.35 15.78
C LYS A 680 9.37 17.62 16.45
N MET A 681 9.93 16.60 17.10
CA MET A 681 11.26 16.67 17.70
C MET A 681 12.15 15.58 17.10
N ALA A 682 13.33 15.98 16.63
CA ALA A 682 14.36 15.06 16.17
C ALA A 682 15.49 14.99 17.20
N ILE A 683 15.81 13.79 17.66
CA ILE A 683 16.89 13.53 18.62
C ILE A 683 17.83 12.45 18.09
N LEU A 684 19.13 12.61 18.27
CA LEU A 684 20.09 11.53 18.03
C LEU A 684 20.15 10.66 19.28
N SER A 685 19.82 9.38 19.17
CA SER A 685 19.69 8.48 20.33
C SER A 685 20.13 7.05 20.01
N LYS A 686 20.44 6.26 21.05
CA LYS A 686 20.79 4.86 20.88
C LYS A 686 19.54 4.02 20.63
N TRP A 687 19.68 2.92 19.90
CA TRP A 687 18.57 2.01 19.62
C TRP A 687 17.81 1.55 20.87
N ASN A 688 18.52 1.17 21.94
CA ASN A 688 17.87 0.71 23.17
C ASN A 688 17.06 1.83 23.87
N GLU A 689 17.51 3.08 23.79
CA GLU A 689 16.80 4.23 24.37
C GLU A 689 15.51 4.50 23.58
N ILE A 690 15.58 4.43 22.26
CA ILE A 690 14.42 4.55 21.37
C ILE A 690 13.41 3.43 21.65
N MET A 691 13.86 2.18 21.79
CA MET A 691 13.00 1.05 22.13
C MET A 691 12.27 1.26 23.46
N GLU A 692 12.90 1.88 24.46
CA GLU A 692 12.26 2.24 25.72
C GLU A 692 11.23 3.37 25.55
N ILE A 693 11.54 4.40 24.75
CA ILE A 693 10.59 5.48 24.43
C ILE A 693 9.32 4.91 23.79
N ILE A 694 9.47 4.05 22.78
CA ILE A 694 8.36 3.40 22.07
C ILE A 694 7.57 2.45 23.01
N LYS A 695 8.24 1.69 23.88
CA LYS A 695 7.55 0.87 24.90
C LYS A 695 6.76 1.72 25.90
N ASN A 696 7.25 2.91 26.24
CA ASN A 696 6.53 3.79 27.16
C ASN A 696 5.23 4.34 26.55
N TYR A 697 5.19 4.55 25.23
CA TYR A 697 3.96 4.91 24.50
C TYR A 697 2.85 3.87 24.68
N ASP A 698 3.19 2.57 24.71
CA ASP A 698 2.23 1.48 24.96
C ASP A 698 1.63 1.46 26.38
N THR A 699 2.29 2.11 27.34
CA THR A 699 1.95 2.01 28.77
C THR A 699 1.26 3.24 29.36
N GLN A 700 1.16 4.35 28.63
CA GLN A 700 0.45 5.52 29.13
C GLN A 700 -1.06 5.36 28.92
N PRO A 701 -1.88 5.23 29.99
CA PRO A 701 -3.30 5.44 29.84
C PRO A 701 -3.50 6.89 29.43
N ILE A 702 -4.32 7.12 28.40
CA ILE A 702 -4.88 8.44 28.15
C ILE A 702 -5.53 8.86 29.47
N GLN A 703 -4.99 9.89 30.10
CA GLN A 703 -5.71 10.57 31.16
C GLN A 703 -6.96 11.10 30.48
N ASP A 704 -8.10 10.47 30.76
CA ASP A 704 -9.40 11.09 30.56
C ASP A 704 -9.28 12.49 31.16
N SER A 705 -9.36 13.52 30.32
CA SER A 705 -9.55 14.87 30.77
C SER A 705 -10.99 15.02 31.29
N GLU A 706 -11.36 14.21 32.27
CA GLU A 706 -12.42 14.53 33.22
C GLU A 706 -11.84 15.55 34.21
N ASP A 707 -11.58 16.76 33.73
CA ASP A 707 -11.56 18.01 34.51
C ASP A 707 -11.25 19.18 33.58
N LYS A 708 -12.27 19.63 32.83
CA LYS A 708 -12.59 21.05 32.60
C LYS A 708 -13.90 21.27 31.85
#